data_AF-A8X5M9-F1
#
_entry.id   AF-A8X5M9-F1
#
_cell.length_a   1.000
_cell.length_b   1.000
_cell.length_c   1.000
_cell.angle_alpha   90.00
_cell.angle_beta   90.00
_cell.angle_gamma   90.00
#
_symmetry.space_group_name_H-M   'P 1'
#
loop_
_entity.id
_entity.type
_entity.pdbx_description
1 polymer ?
#
loop_
_entity_poly.entity_id
_entity_poly.type
_entity_poly.pdbx_seq_one_letter_code
_entity_poly.pdbx_strand_id
1 'polypeptide(L)'
;MEDDKAPSTSEPVFKEPSPKKPKRPAQDLPEDQQQPKKAQLKHESEFLRSIPSSSQYEKSFMHRDTISHVIATKTDFIITASVDGHLKFWKKKHSEGVEFVKHFRCHLSEFSHICANIDGTLLATVCEADKSVKVFDIENFDMINMIKLDFPPKTAMWVHQSNDPTAHLAIGAADSGKVIVVDGKASATPICVKDKLHSTPVRAIEYSQSLDMIVSIDESGIIECWSGDRGDFEFPQSKLSWEYKLETDLYDFVKAKTIPVCAAFDPSGIKLATFAEDRKVRVFNVKTGKLIVTIDETTHRYQIEAKENKNYGLQHMEWSRRLAAEKEMDKDKKNSLKYSKLCFDESGNFLLYPTPIGVKVYNLYTKEVSRTIGRDESIRFVAVSLCNALPDIRSKLQGAAITLETAAADNPTLNKKTDPDPLMVCCALRKNRFYLFTNTEPFNVEDDEGNPSVSGRDVFNERPKKEDLLTALDTEGGEKVLNKEAVIHTSFGDITIRLFGDECPKTVENFCTHSRRGYYNGLTFHRVIKSFMIQTGDPTGKGTGGESIWGEDFEDEFHPRLRHDKPFKVSMANAGGGNTNGSQFFITVCPADWLDGKNTLFGEVTAGMSVVQRVNQVPTFERSGRPRETIQIMSISLK
;
A
#
# COMPACT_ATOMS: atom_id res chain seq x y z
N MET A 1 40.95 -7.05 59.16
CA MET A 1 41.20 -5.84 59.96
C MET A 1 42.32 -5.12 59.24
N GLU A 2 41.95 -4.31 58.26
CA GLU A 2 42.85 -3.41 57.56
C GLU A 2 42.30 -2.00 57.77
N ASP A 3 43.21 -1.12 58.15
CA ASP A 3 42.96 0.17 58.76
C ASP A 3 42.39 1.22 57.80
N ASP A 4 41.37 1.91 58.30
CA ASP A 4 40.88 3.20 57.83
C ASP A 4 41.94 4.31 58.04
N LYS A 5 42.25 5.07 56.99
CA LYS A 5 42.67 6.47 57.12
C LYS A 5 42.03 7.32 56.03
N ALA A 6 41.16 8.22 56.49
CA ALA A 6 40.49 9.27 55.73
C ALA A 6 41.46 10.38 55.26
N PRO A 7 41.05 11.22 54.29
CA PRO A 7 41.95 11.89 53.34
C PRO A 7 42.26 13.36 53.69
N SER A 8 43.41 13.85 53.22
CA SER A 8 43.76 15.27 53.18
C SER A 8 43.52 15.85 51.77
N THR A 9 42.77 16.95 51.73
CA THR A 9 42.39 17.77 50.58
C THR A 9 43.58 18.37 49.82
N SER A 10 43.61 18.22 48.49
CA SER A 10 44.34 19.10 47.57
C SER A 10 43.55 19.28 46.27
N GLU A 11 43.36 20.54 45.88
CA GLU A 11 42.61 20.97 44.70
C GLU A 11 43.28 20.50 43.39
N PRO A 12 42.52 20.06 42.37
CA PRO A 12 43.09 19.66 41.09
C PRO A 12 43.41 20.88 40.21
N VAL A 13 44.70 21.11 39.98
CA VAL A 13 45.22 22.03 38.96
C VAL A 13 44.89 21.49 37.56
N PHE A 14 44.08 22.22 36.80
CA PHE A 14 43.81 21.96 35.38
C PHE A 14 45.10 22.10 34.55
N LYS A 15 45.53 21.03 33.90
CA LYS A 15 46.57 21.08 32.85
C LYS A 15 45.89 21.19 31.49
N GLU A 16 46.22 22.24 30.74
CA GLU A 16 45.80 22.40 29.33
C GLU A 16 46.33 21.25 28.44
N PRO A 17 45.54 20.75 27.48
CA PRO A 17 45.95 19.69 26.59
C PRO A 17 46.92 20.21 25.51
N SER A 18 48.06 19.52 25.39
CA SER A 18 49.09 19.79 24.39
C SER A 18 48.64 19.42 22.95
N PRO A 19 49.09 20.17 21.93
CA PRO A 19 48.60 20.00 20.56
C PRO A 19 49.13 18.71 19.91
N LYS A 20 48.22 17.95 19.29
CA LYS A 20 48.53 16.73 18.54
C LYS A 20 49.38 17.06 17.30
N LYS A 21 50.51 16.35 17.14
CA LYS A 21 51.35 16.40 15.93
C LYS A 21 50.60 15.87 14.69
N PRO A 22 50.84 16.43 13.49
CA PRO A 22 50.18 16.00 12.26
C PRO A 22 50.68 14.61 11.81
N LYS A 23 49.75 13.77 11.33
CA LYS A 23 50.02 12.46 10.74
C LYS A 23 50.84 12.61 9.45
N ARG A 24 51.90 11.81 9.30
CA ARG A 24 52.67 11.67 8.05
C ARG A 24 51.77 11.09 6.94
N PRO A 25 51.97 11.46 5.66
CA PRO A 25 51.24 10.86 4.55
C PRO A 25 51.58 9.37 4.42
N ALA A 26 50.57 8.55 4.15
CA ALA A 26 50.74 7.12 3.91
C ALA A 26 51.61 6.90 2.66
N GLN A 27 52.59 6.02 2.79
CA GLN A 27 53.41 5.53 1.67
C GLN A 27 52.56 4.59 0.80
N ASP A 28 52.65 4.78 -0.52
CA ASP A 28 51.95 3.99 -1.53
C ASP A 28 52.33 2.50 -1.44
N LEU A 29 51.31 1.65 -1.32
CA LEU A 29 51.43 0.19 -1.44
C LEU A 29 51.46 -0.19 -2.93
N PRO A 30 52.14 -1.30 -3.31
CA PRO A 30 52.30 -1.71 -4.71
C PRO A 30 50.96 -1.89 -5.44
N GLU A 31 50.89 -1.47 -6.71
CA GLU A 31 49.69 -1.37 -7.55
C GLU A 31 48.94 -2.69 -7.83
N ASP A 32 49.44 -3.84 -7.38
CA ASP A 32 48.91 -5.16 -7.75
C ASP A 32 47.83 -5.73 -6.79
N GLN A 33 47.27 -4.90 -5.90
CA GLN A 33 46.16 -5.25 -5.01
C GLN A 33 45.07 -4.18 -4.91
N GLN A 34 44.89 -3.35 -5.95
CA GLN A 34 43.69 -2.50 -6.02
C GLN A 34 42.50 -3.35 -6.48
N GLN A 35 41.56 -3.61 -5.55
CA GLN A 35 40.22 -4.07 -5.92
C GLN A 35 39.69 -3.17 -7.04
N PRO A 36 39.06 -3.72 -8.10
CA PRO A 36 38.56 -2.91 -9.20
C PRO A 36 37.67 -1.81 -8.63
N LYS A 37 38.00 -0.55 -8.92
CA LYS A 37 37.19 0.60 -8.51
C LYS A 37 35.75 0.33 -8.96
N LYS A 38 34.83 0.15 -7.98
CA LYS A 38 33.41 -0.07 -8.27
C LYS A 38 32.95 1.02 -9.24
N ALA A 39 32.31 0.62 -10.33
CA ALA A 39 31.71 1.56 -11.26
C ALA A 39 30.73 2.43 -10.47
N GLN A 40 30.94 3.75 -10.43
CA GLN A 40 30.06 4.71 -9.78
C GLN A 40 29.43 5.59 -10.85
N LEU A 41 28.12 5.75 -10.78
CA LEU A 41 27.39 6.64 -11.68
C LEU A 41 27.68 8.09 -11.27
N LYS A 42 28.12 8.92 -12.21
CA LYS A 42 28.34 10.35 -11.95
C LYS A 42 27.01 11.01 -11.55
N HIS A 43 27.04 11.83 -10.49
CA HIS A 43 25.87 12.52 -9.95
C HIS A 43 24.70 11.61 -9.55
N GLU A 44 24.96 10.37 -9.13
CA GLU A 44 23.93 9.43 -8.65
C GLU A 44 22.99 10.03 -7.59
N SER A 45 23.54 10.82 -6.66
CA SER A 45 22.75 11.49 -5.63
C SER A 45 21.69 12.45 -6.20
N GLU A 46 21.97 13.09 -7.34
CA GLU A 46 21.05 14.04 -7.95
C GLU A 46 19.86 13.32 -8.57
N PHE A 47 20.12 12.24 -9.29
CA PHE A 47 19.05 11.40 -9.85
C PHE A 47 18.21 10.75 -8.75
N LEU A 48 18.81 10.38 -7.62
CA LEU A 48 18.09 9.82 -6.48
C LEU A 48 17.25 10.84 -5.71
N ARG A 49 17.39 12.16 -5.95
CA ARG A 49 16.54 13.20 -5.33
C ARG A 49 15.11 13.18 -5.88
N SER A 50 14.91 12.77 -7.14
CA SER A 50 13.57 12.68 -7.77
C SER A 50 12.83 11.39 -7.45
N ILE A 51 13.45 10.47 -6.71
CA ILE A 51 12.85 9.20 -6.29
C ILE A 51 12.61 9.25 -4.77
N PRO A 52 11.43 8.82 -4.26
CA PRO A 52 11.16 8.81 -2.83
C PRO A 52 12.11 7.94 -2.01
N SER A 53 12.37 8.33 -0.75
CA SER A 53 13.28 7.62 0.17
C SER A 53 12.63 6.89 1.33
N SER A 54 11.34 7.05 1.55
CA SER A 54 10.63 6.57 2.75
C SER A 54 10.54 5.04 2.86
N SER A 55 10.66 4.51 4.09
CA SER A 55 10.45 3.08 4.36
C SER A 55 8.97 2.68 4.47
N GLN A 56 8.09 3.66 4.70
CA GLN A 56 6.64 3.52 4.86
C GLN A 56 5.89 4.49 3.93
N TYR A 57 4.61 4.25 3.67
CA TYR A 57 3.82 5.18 2.87
C TYR A 57 3.34 6.37 3.71
N GLU A 58 3.22 7.53 3.08
CA GLU A 58 2.75 8.75 3.74
C GLU A 58 1.22 8.72 3.89
N LYS A 59 0.51 8.49 2.78
CA LYS A 59 -0.96 8.47 2.73
C LYS A 59 -1.47 7.36 1.84
N SER A 60 -2.64 6.84 2.17
CA SER A 60 -3.40 5.93 1.30
C SER A 60 -4.81 6.45 1.05
N PHE A 61 -5.36 6.14 -0.12
CA PHE A 61 -6.72 6.53 -0.51
C PHE A 61 -7.49 5.33 -1.01
N MET A 62 -8.79 5.31 -0.73
CA MET A 62 -9.69 4.21 -1.03
C MET A 62 -10.37 4.32 -2.39
N HIS A 63 -10.57 3.15 -2.99
CA HIS A 63 -11.52 2.84 -4.03
C HIS A 63 -12.64 1.94 -3.50
N ARG A 64 -13.72 1.89 -4.27
CA ARG A 64 -14.87 1.03 -4.02
C ARG A 64 -14.52 -0.47 -4.06
N ASP A 65 -13.57 -0.81 -4.91
CA ASP A 65 -13.07 -2.17 -5.08
C ASP A 65 -11.56 -2.20 -5.29
N THR A 66 -11.00 -3.40 -5.42
CA THR A 66 -9.57 -3.62 -5.63
C THR A 66 -9.05 -2.79 -6.79
N ILE A 67 -7.92 -2.12 -6.57
CA ILE A 67 -7.29 -1.30 -7.60
C ILE A 67 -6.57 -2.20 -8.59
N SER A 68 -6.89 -2.03 -9.86
CA SER A 68 -6.29 -2.76 -10.98
C SER A 68 -5.10 -2.02 -11.58
N HIS A 69 -5.17 -0.70 -11.71
CA HIS A 69 -4.12 0.06 -12.40
C HIS A 69 -3.85 1.42 -11.74
N VAL A 70 -2.61 1.88 -11.87
CA VAL A 70 -2.15 3.20 -11.44
C VAL A 70 -1.24 3.80 -12.52
N ILE A 71 -1.47 5.07 -12.85
CA ILE A 71 -0.65 5.86 -13.77
C ILE A 71 -0.48 7.25 -13.16
N ALA A 72 0.76 7.69 -13.04
CA ALA A 72 1.08 9.09 -12.83
C ALA A 72 1.50 9.70 -14.17
N THR A 73 0.90 10.82 -14.55
CA THR A 73 1.18 11.52 -15.80
C THR A 73 2.22 12.62 -15.58
N LYS A 74 2.74 13.17 -16.68
CA LYS A 74 3.63 14.34 -16.64
C LYS A 74 2.91 15.65 -16.28
N THR A 75 1.59 15.64 -16.30
CA THR A 75 0.68 16.79 -16.08
C THR A 75 0.14 16.86 -14.63
N ASP A 76 0.89 16.34 -13.66
CA ASP A 76 0.50 16.26 -12.23
C ASP A 76 -0.73 15.40 -11.93
N PHE A 77 -1.28 14.67 -12.90
CA PHE A 77 -2.45 13.83 -12.67
C PHE A 77 -2.05 12.41 -12.30
N ILE A 78 -2.73 11.87 -11.30
CA ILE A 78 -2.66 10.47 -10.91
C ILE A 78 -4.00 9.86 -11.27
N ILE A 79 -3.95 8.77 -12.02
CA ILE A 79 -5.10 8.06 -12.56
C ILE A 79 -5.09 6.68 -11.95
N THR A 80 -6.22 6.30 -11.37
CA THR A 80 -6.39 5.02 -10.68
C THR A 80 -7.65 4.33 -11.17
N ALA A 81 -7.56 3.04 -11.44
CA ALA A 81 -8.67 2.24 -11.93
C ALA A 81 -8.93 1.07 -10.98
N SER A 82 -10.20 0.73 -10.78
CA SER A 82 -10.64 -0.41 -9.95
C SER A 82 -11.25 -1.51 -10.80
N VAL A 83 -11.28 -2.73 -10.28
CA VAL A 83 -11.76 -3.92 -11.00
C VAL A 83 -13.26 -3.87 -11.36
N ASP A 84 -14.05 -3.01 -10.71
CA ASP A 84 -15.48 -2.83 -10.98
C ASP A 84 -15.79 -1.80 -12.08
N GLY A 85 -14.77 -1.37 -12.83
CA GLY A 85 -14.91 -0.48 -13.99
C GLY A 85 -14.93 1.01 -13.64
N HIS A 86 -14.57 1.38 -12.40
CA HIS A 86 -14.48 2.76 -11.96
C HIS A 86 -13.07 3.35 -12.11
N LEU A 87 -13.01 4.58 -12.60
CA LEU A 87 -11.79 5.35 -12.84
C LEU A 87 -11.84 6.63 -12.00
N LYS A 88 -10.74 6.96 -11.34
CA LYS A 88 -10.60 8.21 -10.57
C LYS A 88 -9.37 9.00 -11.00
N PHE A 89 -9.57 10.30 -11.14
CA PHE A 89 -8.55 11.29 -11.37
C PHE A 89 -8.23 12.00 -10.07
N TRP A 90 -6.95 12.12 -9.80
CA TRP A 90 -6.39 12.83 -8.68
C TRP A 90 -5.35 13.81 -9.20
N LYS A 91 -5.18 14.94 -8.54
CA LYS A 91 -4.18 15.94 -8.91
C LYS A 91 -3.16 16.05 -7.78
N LYS A 92 -1.88 16.00 -8.15
CA LYS A 92 -0.80 16.34 -7.25
C LYS A 92 -0.78 17.86 -7.08
N LYS A 93 -0.86 18.30 -5.83
CA LYS A 93 -0.56 19.67 -5.45
C LYS A 93 0.79 19.66 -4.74
N HIS A 94 1.77 20.32 -5.36
CA HIS A 94 3.10 20.43 -4.78
C HIS A 94 3.01 20.95 -3.35
N SER A 95 3.68 20.24 -2.43
CA SER A 95 3.68 20.54 -0.99
C SER A 95 2.37 20.33 -0.20
N GLU A 96 1.22 20.15 -0.86
CA GLU A 96 -0.08 19.90 -0.20
C GLU A 96 -0.55 18.43 -0.30
N GLY A 97 0.08 17.64 -1.16
CA GLY A 97 -0.22 16.22 -1.36
C GLY A 97 -1.08 15.97 -2.60
N VAL A 98 -2.08 15.09 -2.48
CA VAL A 98 -2.93 14.67 -3.60
C VAL A 98 -4.39 14.98 -3.30
N GLU A 99 -5.08 15.59 -4.27
CA GLU A 99 -6.50 15.90 -4.18
C GLU A 99 -7.33 15.05 -5.15
N PHE A 100 -8.55 14.70 -4.74
CA PHE A 100 -9.51 14.05 -5.62
C PHE A 100 -10.13 15.07 -6.58
N VAL A 101 -10.19 14.74 -7.87
CA VAL A 101 -10.70 15.65 -8.90
C VAL A 101 -12.03 15.17 -9.48
N LYS A 102 -12.04 13.98 -10.08
CA LYS A 102 -13.22 13.48 -10.78
C LYS A 102 -13.27 11.95 -10.76
N HIS A 103 -14.48 11.42 -10.81
CA HIS A 103 -14.77 9.99 -10.82
C HIS A 103 -15.65 9.65 -12.02
N PHE A 104 -15.31 8.55 -12.68
CA PHE A 104 -16.05 7.99 -13.79
C PHE A 104 -16.38 6.53 -13.54
N ARG A 105 -17.57 6.12 -13.95
CA ARG A 105 -17.87 4.71 -14.22
C ARG A 105 -17.64 4.47 -15.71
N CYS A 106 -16.43 4.07 -16.06
CA CYS A 106 -16.03 3.94 -17.45
C CYS A 106 -16.62 2.68 -18.07
N HIS A 107 -16.50 1.53 -17.40
CA HIS A 107 -16.96 0.25 -17.92
C HIS A 107 -17.89 -0.43 -16.91
N LEU A 108 -18.65 -1.44 -17.37
CA LEU A 108 -19.48 -2.28 -16.50
C LEU A 108 -18.70 -3.47 -15.91
N SER A 109 -17.50 -3.69 -16.41
CA SER A 109 -16.61 -4.81 -16.08
C SER A 109 -15.18 -4.30 -15.87
N GLU A 110 -14.27 -5.21 -15.53
CA GLU A 110 -12.88 -4.87 -15.27
C GLU A 110 -12.15 -4.28 -16.48
N PHE A 111 -11.16 -3.43 -16.20
CA PHE A 111 -10.24 -2.91 -17.20
C PHE A 111 -9.24 -4.00 -17.60
N SER A 112 -9.07 -4.20 -18.89
CA SER A 112 -8.01 -5.07 -19.43
C SER A 112 -6.67 -4.35 -19.48
N HIS A 113 -6.70 -3.06 -19.83
CA HIS A 113 -5.53 -2.19 -19.87
C HIS A 113 -5.93 -0.72 -19.75
N ILE A 114 -5.01 0.11 -19.26
CA ILE A 114 -5.11 1.57 -19.34
C ILE A 114 -3.76 2.15 -19.77
N CYS A 115 -3.76 3.18 -20.60
CA CYS A 115 -2.54 3.86 -21.00
C CYS A 115 -2.77 5.36 -21.21
N ALA A 116 -1.86 6.17 -20.66
CA ALA A 116 -1.80 7.59 -20.96
C ALA A 116 -0.87 7.81 -22.15
N ASN A 117 -1.12 8.86 -22.93
CA ASN A 117 -0.19 9.27 -23.97
C ASN A 117 1.08 9.88 -23.35
N ILE A 118 2.11 10.08 -24.18
CA ILE A 118 3.42 10.55 -23.74
C ILE A 118 3.40 11.93 -23.07
N ASP A 119 2.45 12.77 -23.47
CA ASP A 119 2.26 14.13 -22.92
C ASP A 119 1.46 14.11 -21.63
N GLY A 120 0.74 13.03 -21.34
CA GLY A 120 -0.15 12.95 -20.18
C GLY A 120 -1.44 13.74 -20.34
N THR A 121 -1.85 14.05 -21.57
CA THR A 121 -3.07 14.80 -21.89
C THR A 121 -4.24 13.90 -22.28
N LEU A 122 -3.97 12.69 -22.77
CA LEU A 122 -4.98 11.71 -23.17
C LEU A 122 -4.81 10.41 -22.41
N LEU A 123 -5.94 9.79 -22.06
CA LEU A 123 -6.00 8.45 -21.46
C LEU A 123 -6.88 7.55 -22.34
N ALA A 124 -6.41 6.34 -22.62
CA ALA A 124 -7.24 5.29 -23.18
C ALA A 124 -7.51 4.22 -22.12
N THR A 125 -8.77 3.82 -21.99
CA THR A 125 -9.19 2.70 -21.14
C THR A 125 -9.75 1.58 -22.00
N VAL A 126 -9.30 0.35 -21.75
CA VAL A 126 -9.62 -0.83 -22.56
C VAL A 126 -10.43 -1.81 -21.72
N CYS A 127 -11.52 -2.33 -22.27
CA CYS A 127 -12.30 -3.38 -21.63
C CYS A 127 -12.63 -4.50 -22.62
N GLU A 128 -12.23 -5.72 -22.27
CA GLU A 128 -12.45 -6.92 -23.07
C GLU A 128 -13.94 -7.27 -23.16
N ALA A 129 -14.66 -7.18 -22.03
CA ALA A 129 -16.04 -7.63 -21.91
C ALA A 129 -17.03 -6.77 -22.72
N ASP A 130 -16.80 -5.46 -22.80
CA ASP A 130 -17.66 -4.55 -23.55
C ASP A 130 -17.17 -4.25 -24.97
N LYS A 131 -16.05 -4.86 -25.37
CA LYS A 131 -15.40 -4.68 -26.68
C LYS A 131 -15.17 -3.22 -27.04
N SER A 132 -14.82 -2.39 -26.07
CA SER A 132 -14.64 -0.96 -26.28
C SER A 132 -13.35 -0.40 -25.71
N VAL A 133 -12.88 0.65 -26.38
CA VAL A 133 -11.82 1.52 -25.89
C VAL A 133 -12.40 2.92 -25.73
N LYS A 134 -12.29 3.49 -24.53
CA LYS A 134 -12.78 4.84 -24.24
C LYS A 134 -11.60 5.77 -24.07
N VAL A 135 -11.67 6.92 -24.74
CA VAL A 135 -10.61 7.93 -24.73
C VAL A 135 -11.08 9.12 -23.92
N PHE A 136 -10.24 9.55 -23.00
CA PHE A 136 -10.47 10.68 -22.11
C PHE A 136 -9.43 11.75 -22.37
N ASP A 137 -9.88 12.99 -22.34
CA ASP A 137 -9.04 14.16 -22.15
C ASP A 137 -8.81 14.33 -20.64
N ILE A 138 -7.55 14.29 -20.22
CA ILE A 138 -7.14 14.32 -18.82
C ILE A 138 -7.25 15.75 -18.26
N GLU A 139 -6.98 16.78 -19.07
CA GLU A 139 -7.00 18.18 -18.60
C GLU A 139 -8.43 18.71 -18.48
N ASN A 140 -9.29 18.36 -19.43
CA ASN A 140 -10.71 18.73 -19.43
C ASN A 140 -11.58 17.74 -18.63
N PHE A 141 -11.00 16.61 -18.25
CA PHE A 141 -11.67 15.50 -17.56
C PHE A 141 -12.91 15.01 -18.30
N ASP A 142 -12.88 14.85 -19.62
CA ASP A 142 -14.04 14.45 -20.39
C ASP A 142 -13.75 13.24 -21.26
N MET A 143 -14.75 12.36 -21.43
CA MET A 143 -14.67 11.25 -22.37
C MET A 143 -14.93 11.81 -23.77
N ILE A 144 -13.88 11.92 -24.58
CA ILE A 144 -13.94 12.52 -25.91
C ILE A 144 -14.36 11.53 -27.00
N ASN A 145 -14.03 10.24 -26.83
CA ASN A 145 -14.34 9.23 -27.84
C ASN A 145 -14.63 7.86 -27.21
N MET A 146 -15.45 7.08 -27.91
CA MET A 146 -15.73 5.68 -27.58
C MET A 146 -15.60 4.84 -28.85
N ILE A 147 -14.53 4.08 -28.91
CA ILE A 147 -14.20 3.18 -30.02
C ILE A 147 -14.79 1.82 -29.69
N LYS A 148 -15.81 1.40 -30.44
CA LYS A 148 -16.35 0.04 -30.37
C LYS A 148 -15.66 -0.83 -31.40
N LEU A 149 -15.27 -2.03 -30.99
CA LEU A 149 -14.52 -2.97 -31.81
C LEU A 149 -15.34 -4.24 -32.04
N ASP A 150 -15.10 -4.88 -33.18
CA ASP A 150 -15.76 -6.15 -33.51
C ASP A 150 -15.19 -7.34 -32.72
N PHE A 151 -13.96 -7.18 -32.23
CA PHE A 151 -13.22 -8.15 -31.42
C PHE A 151 -12.99 -7.62 -29.99
N PRO A 152 -12.82 -8.50 -28.99
CA PRO A 152 -12.50 -8.09 -27.63
C PRO A 152 -11.06 -7.54 -27.53
N PRO A 153 -10.84 -6.28 -27.12
CA PRO A 153 -9.51 -5.71 -26.99
C PRO A 153 -8.87 -6.10 -25.65
N LYS A 154 -7.56 -6.32 -25.67
CA LYS A 154 -6.78 -6.73 -24.49
C LYS A 154 -5.85 -5.64 -23.99
N THR A 155 -5.07 -5.08 -24.90
CA THR A 155 -4.04 -4.06 -24.60
C THR A 155 -4.13 -2.94 -25.62
N ALA A 156 -3.68 -1.76 -25.22
CA ALA A 156 -3.60 -0.60 -26.10
C ALA A 156 -2.43 0.30 -25.71
N MET A 157 -1.83 0.98 -26.69
CA MET A 157 -0.74 1.92 -26.47
C MET A 157 -0.82 3.07 -27.46
N TRP A 158 -0.58 4.29 -26.99
CA TRP A 158 -0.49 5.48 -27.83
C TRP A 158 0.80 5.42 -28.66
N VAL A 159 0.67 5.56 -29.98
CA VAL A 159 1.77 5.41 -30.95
C VAL A 159 1.93 6.70 -31.76
N HIS A 160 2.11 7.81 -31.04
CA HIS A 160 2.29 9.13 -31.62
C HIS A 160 3.36 9.92 -30.86
N GLN A 161 3.93 10.92 -31.50
CA GLN A 161 4.80 11.91 -30.87
C GLN A 161 4.00 13.13 -30.42
N SER A 162 4.57 13.92 -29.50
CA SER A 162 3.92 15.12 -28.95
C SER A 162 3.51 16.16 -29.98
N ASN A 163 4.22 16.24 -31.12
CA ASN A 163 3.96 17.20 -32.18
C ASN A 163 3.12 16.63 -33.33
N ASP A 164 2.74 15.36 -33.25
CA ASP A 164 1.98 14.74 -34.34
C ASP A 164 0.53 15.23 -34.30
N PRO A 165 -0.08 15.53 -35.47
CA PRO A 165 -1.43 16.10 -35.53
C PRO A 165 -2.52 15.09 -35.13
N THR A 166 -2.25 13.80 -35.34
CA THR A 166 -3.16 12.70 -35.03
C THR A 166 -2.62 11.87 -33.86
N ALA A 167 -3.51 11.55 -32.92
CA ALA A 167 -3.17 10.72 -31.78
C ALA A 167 -3.46 9.26 -32.12
N HIS A 168 -2.51 8.59 -32.77
CA HIS A 168 -2.66 7.18 -33.12
C HIS A 168 -2.63 6.28 -31.89
N LEU A 169 -3.50 5.26 -31.89
CA LEU A 169 -3.64 4.29 -30.81
C LEU A 169 -3.55 2.87 -31.41
N ALA A 170 -2.55 2.10 -30.98
CA ALA A 170 -2.43 0.68 -31.30
C ALA A 170 -3.24 -0.14 -30.30
N ILE A 171 -4.04 -1.10 -30.79
CA ILE A 171 -4.94 -1.94 -29.98
C ILE A 171 -4.72 -3.42 -30.37
N GLY A 172 -4.40 -4.25 -29.38
CA GLY A 172 -4.26 -5.70 -29.54
C GLY A 172 -5.54 -6.46 -29.16
N ALA A 173 -5.88 -7.49 -29.93
CA ALA A 173 -7.01 -8.37 -29.67
C ALA A 173 -6.72 -9.38 -28.54
N ALA A 174 -7.77 -9.80 -27.83
CA ALA A 174 -7.71 -10.79 -26.76
C ALA A 174 -7.88 -12.23 -27.25
N ASP A 175 -8.56 -12.42 -28.37
CA ASP A 175 -8.92 -13.71 -28.96
C ASP A 175 -7.97 -14.15 -30.10
N SER A 176 -7.11 -13.25 -30.57
CA SER A 176 -6.23 -13.45 -31.72
C SER A 176 -4.97 -12.59 -31.59
N GLY A 177 -3.92 -12.90 -32.37
CA GLY A 177 -2.70 -12.09 -32.45
C GLY A 177 -2.83 -10.82 -33.30
N LYS A 178 -4.07 -10.38 -33.56
CA LYS A 178 -4.38 -9.21 -34.36
C LYS A 178 -4.05 -7.93 -33.60
N VAL A 179 -3.38 -7.00 -34.28
CA VAL A 179 -3.17 -5.63 -33.82
C VAL A 179 -3.72 -4.66 -34.86
N ILE A 180 -4.46 -3.66 -34.41
CA ILE A 180 -4.93 -2.56 -35.27
C ILE A 180 -4.36 -1.24 -34.78
N VAL A 181 -4.20 -0.27 -35.68
CA VAL A 181 -3.91 1.12 -35.34
C VAL A 181 -5.07 1.98 -35.82
N VAL A 182 -5.58 2.83 -34.92
CA VAL A 182 -6.71 3.74 -35.17
C VAL A 182 -6.34 5.16 -34.76
N ASP A 183 -7.12 6.14 -35.20
CA ASP A 183 -7.07 7.49 -34.63
C ASP A 183 -7.89 7.50 -33.32
N GLY A 184 -7.23 7.72 -32.19
CA GLY A 184 -7.88 7.73 -30.88
C GLY A 184 -8.92 8.85 -30.71
N LYS A 185 -8.77 9.99 -31.40
CA LYS A 185 -9.68 11.14 -31.25
C LYS A 185 -10.86 11.12 -32.22
N ALA A 186 -10.70 10.52 -33.40
CA ALA A 186 -11.68 10.63 -34.47
C ALA A 186 -12.57 9.39 -34.62
N SER A 187 -12.06 8.34 -35.27
CA SER A 187 -12.87 7.24 -35.80
C SER A 187 -12.26 5.87 -35.47
N ALA A 188 -13.13 4.88 -35.30
CA ALA A 188 -12.77 3.47 -35.10
C ALA A 188 -12.24 2.79 -36.38
N THR A 189 -12.19 3.49 -37.51
CA THR A 189 -11.65 2.97 -38.77
C THR A 189 -10.16 2.68 -38.65
N PRO A 190 -9.71 1.44 -38.86
CA PRO A 190 -8.30 1.10 -38.74
C PRO A 190 -7.49 1.71 -39.88
N ILE A 191 -6.42 2.40 -39.51
CA ILE A 191 -5.39 2.95 -40.40
C ILE A 191 -4.45 1.83 -40.83
N CYS A 192 -4.08 0.97 -39.87
CA CYS A 192 -3.24 -0.20 -40.11
C CYS A 192 -3.87 -1.43 -39.43
N VAL A 193 -3.78 -2.58 -40.10
CA VAL A 193 -4.20 -3.88 -39.57
C VAL A 193 -3.07 -4.88 -39.74
N LYS A 194 -2.64 -5.49 -38.64
CA LYS A 194 -1.61 -6.53 -38.59
C LYS A 194 -2.24 -7.81 -38.05
N ASP A 195 -2.78 -8.64 -38.94
CA ASP A 195 -3.46 -9.90 -38.59
C ASP A 195 -2.50 -11.09 -38.39
N LYS A 196 -1.29 -11.02 -38.96
CA LYS A 196 -0.31 -12.13 -38.98
C LYS A 196 0.98 -11.82 -38.23
N LEU A 197 0.99 -10.76 -37.44
CA LEU A 197 2.15 -10.36 -36.64
C LEU A 197 2.39 -11.44 -35.58
N HIS A 198 1.42 -11.62 -34.69
CA HIS A 198 1.47 -12.65 -33.66
C HIS A 198 0.57 -13.84 -33.97
N SER A 199 0.98 -15.02 -33.52
CA SER A 199 0.17 -16.24 -33.58
C SER A 199 -0.76 -16.39 -32.38
N THR A 200 -0.41 -15.76 -31.25
CA THR A 200 -1.18 -15.76 -29.99
C THR A 200 -1.59 -14.34 -29.61
N PRO A 201 -2.56 -14.14 -28.70
CA PRO A 201 -3.00 -12.82 -28.29
C PRO A 201 -1.87 -11.93 -27.78
N VAL A 202 -1.94 -10.64 -28.10
CA VAL A 202 -0.91 -9.67 -27.70
C VAL A 202 -1.13 -9.27 -26.25
N ARG A 203 -0.09 -9.48 -25.43
CA ARG A 203 -0.10 -9.22 -23.99
C ARG A 203 0.30 -7.79 -23.65
N ALA A 204 1.30 -7.25 -24.33
CA ALA A 204 1.80 -5.90 -24.11
C ALA A 204 2.19 -5.23 -25.44
N ILE A 205 1.95 -3.92 -25.53
CA ILE A 205 2.39 -3.06 -26.63
C ILE A 205 3.05 -1.83 -25.98
N GLU A 206 4.26 -1.52 -26.39
CA GLU A 206 5.04 -0.40 -25.88
C GLU A 206 5.59 0.44 -27.04
N TYR A 207 5.64 1.76 -26.89
CA TYR A 207 6.11 2.67 -27.93
C TYR A 207 7.35 3.45 -27.48
N SER A 208 8.37 3.44 -28.33
CA SER A 208 9.58 4.24 -28.19
C SER A 208 9.47 5.46 -29.10
N GLN A 209 9.43 6.65 -28.48
CA GLN A 209 9.33 7.92 -29.21
C GLN A 209 10.62 8.27 -29.95
N SER A 210 11.78 8.05 -29.32
CA SER A 210 13.09 8.41 -29.88
C SER A 210 13.42 7.62 -31.14
N LEU A 211 13.05 6.34 -31.15
CA LEU A 211 13.21 5.45 -32.29
C LEU A 211 11.97 5.42 -33.17
N ASP A 212 10.85 6.01 -32.77
CA ASP A 212 9.55 5.87 -33.45
C ASP A 212 9.28 4.40 -33.83
N MET A 213 9.23 3.57 -32.78
CA MET A 213 9.18 2.11 -32.89
C MET A 213 8.24 1.55 -31.84
N ILE A 214 7.42 0.61 -32.26
CA ILE A 214 6.48 -0.14 -31.44
C ILE A 214 7.08 -1.52 -31.17
N VAL A 215 7.04 -1.94 -29.91
CA VAL A 215 7.34 -3.31 -29.51
C VAL A 215 6.05 -3.96 -29.03
N SER A 216 5.75 -5.13 -29.58
CA SER A 216 4.58 -5.92 -29.22
C SER A 216 5.04 -7.31 -28.74
N ILE A 217 4.38 -7.81 -27.70
CA ILE A 217 4.74 -9.06 -27.03
C ILE A 217 3.48 -9.92 -26.93
N ASP A 218 3.56 -11.18 -27.37
CA ASP A 218 2.43 -12.11 -27.31
C ASP A 218 2.45 -13.04 -26.08
N GLU A 219 1.37 -13.81 -25.92
CA GLU A 219 1.24 -14.83 -24.88
C GLU A 219 2.13 -16.07 -25.08
N SER A 220 2.87 -16.17 -26.19
CA SER A 220 3.91 -17.18 -26.38
C SER A 220 5.31 -16.69 -25.98
N GLY A 221 5.43 -15.41 -25.60
CA GLY A 221 6.69 -14.78 -25.23
C GLY A 221 7.51 -14.31 -26.44
N ILE A 222 6.91 -14.22 -27.62
CA ILE A 222 7.55 -13.69 -28.82
C ILE A 222 7.47 -12.16 -28.80
N ILE A 223 8.62 -11.53 -29.04
CA ILE A 223 8.74 -10.08 -29.17
C ILE A 223 8.87 -9.71 -30.64
N GLU A 224 8.07 -8.73 -31.05
CA GLU A 224 8.07 -8.18 -32.40
C GLU A 224 8.18 -6.67 -32.40
N CYS A 225 9.05 -6.15 -33.27
CA CYS A 225 9.31 -4.73 -33.44
C CYS A 225 8.79 -4.27 -34.81
N TRP A 226 8.11 -3.13 -34.82
CA TRP A 226 7.53 -2.50 -36.01
C TRP A 226 7.60 -0.98 -35.85
N SER A 227 7.60 -0.21 -36.92
CA SER A 227 7.72 1.25 -36.89
C SER A 227 6.40 1.92 -36.47
N GLY A 228 6.49 3.18 -36.05
CA GLY A 228 5.31 4.05 -35.95
C GLY A 228 4.87 4.59 -37.32
N ASP A 229 4.07 5.65 -37.26
CA ASP A 229 3.46 6.30 -38.42
C ASP A 229 4.48 6.72 -39.50
N ARG A 230 5.66 7.23 -39.10
CA ARG A 230 6.69 7.69 -40.04
C ARG A 230 7.40 6.58 -40.80
N GLY A 231 7.25 5.33 -40.34
CA GLY A 231 7.77 4.17 -41.02
C GLY A 231 6.68 3.27 -41.58
N ASP A 232 5.46 3.80 -41.79
CA ASP A 232 4.30 3.11 -42.34
C ASP A 232 3.93 1.80 -41.61
N PHE A 233 4.24 1.72 -40.31
CA PHE A 233 3.99 0.53 -39.49
C PHE A 233 4.67 -0.77 -39.98
N GLU A 234 5.76 -0.65 -40.75
CA GLU A 234 6.56 -1.77 -41.25
C GLU A 234 7.76 -2.12 -40.36
N PHE A 235 8.50 -3.17 -40.69
CA PHE A 235 9.67 -3.58 -39.91
C PHE A 235 10.78 -2.49 -39.95
N PRO A 236 11.31 -2.00 -38.81
CA PRO A 236 12.17 -0.82 -38.76
C PRO A 236 13.65 -1.17 -39.03
N GLN A 237 13.95 -1.75 -40.19
CA GLN A 237 15.28 -2.28 -40.54
C GLN A 237 16.40 -1.23 -40.43
N SER A 238 16.13 0.03 -40.79
CA SER A 238 17.13 1.11 -40.72
C SER A 238 17.47 1.57 -39.30
N LYS A 239 16.63 1.24 -38.32
CA LYS A 239 16.76 1.69 -36.92
C LYS A 239 17.41 0.64 -36.02
N LEU A 240 17.37 -0.62 -36.43
CA LEU A 240 17.92 -1.77 -35.72
C LEU A 240 19.35 -2.05 -36.19
N SER A 241 20.18 -2.59 -35.29
CA SER A 241 21.54 -3.04 -35.63
C SER A 241 21.62 -4.54 -35.91
N TRP A 242 20.47 -5.18 -36.10
CA TRP A 242 20.32 -6.60 -36.39
C TRP A 242 19.26 -6.77 -37.47
N GLU A 243 19.43 -7.80 -38.29
CA GLU A 243 18.51 -8.11 -39.38
C GLU A 243 17.69 -9.36 -39.07
N TYR A 244 18.32 -10.36 -38.44
CA TYR A 244 17.67 -11.62 -38.10
C TYR A 244 17.46 -11.76 -36.60
N LYS A 245 16.24 -12.14 -36.18
CA LYS A 245 15.92 -12.37 -34.76
C LYS A 245 16.83 -13.43 -34.10
N LEU A 246 17.41 -14.35 -34.86
CA LEU A 246 18.35 -15.36 -34.35
C LEU A 246 19.65 -14.75 -33.80
N GLU A 247 20.02 -13.55 -34.24
CA GLU A 247 21.18 -12.81 -33.75
C GLU A 247 20.89 -12.12 -32.41
N THR A 248 19.64 -12.12 -31.96
CA THR A 248 19.16 -11.38 -30.78
C THR A 248 18.86 -12.32 -29.62
N ASP A 249 18.75 -11.73 -28.43
CA ASP A 249 18.31 -12.43 -27.22
C ASP A 249 16.79 -12.30 -26.99
N LEU A 250 16.04 -11.82 -27.99
CA LEU A 250 14.58 -11.60 -27.90
C LEU A 250 13.79 -12.91 -27.71
N TYR A 251 14.40 -14.06 -28.04
CA TYR A 251 13.83 -15.39 -27.80
C TYR A 251 14.06 -15.92 -26.38
N ASP A 252 14.64 -15.14 -25.47
CA ASP A 252 14.94 -15.59 -24.10
C ASP A 252 13.68 -16.10 -23.37
N PHE A 253 12.54 -15.43 -23.58
CA PHE A 253 11.25 -15.84 -23.00
C PHE A 253 10.79 -17.22 -23.48
N VAL A 254 10.87 -17.47 -24.79
CA VAL A 254 10.53 -18.75 -25.39
C VAL A 254 11.47 -19.85 -24.90
N LYS A 255 12.78 -19.56 -24.82
CA LYS A 255 13.79 -20.50 -24.28
C LYS A 255 13.52 -20.82 -22.80
N ALA A 256 13.14 -19.83 -22.01
CA ALA A 256 12.80 -19.96 -20.60
C ALA A 256 11.37 -20.49 -20.35
N LYS A 257 10.55 -20.66 -21.41
CA LYS A 257 9.14 -21.06 -21.35
C LYS A 257 8.34 -20.18 -20.39
N THR A 258 8.54 -18.87 -20.49
CA THR A 258 7.92 -17.87 -19.61
C THR A 258 7.31 -16.74 -20.43
N ILE A 259 6.29 -16.09 -19.89
CA ILE A 259 5.54 -15.05 -20.57
C ILE A 259 5.80 -13.70 -19.87
N PRO A 260 6.13 -12.64 -20.62
CA PRO A 260 6.19 -11.28 -20.08
C PRO A 260 4.80 -10.83 -19.61
N VAL A 261 4.74 -10.36 -18.37
CA VAL A 261 3.53 -9.82 -17.74
C VAL A 261 3.37 -8.35 -18.07
N CYS A 262 4.45 -7.59 -18.00
CA CYS A 262 4.48 -6.17 -18.36
C CYS A 262 5.83 -5.78 -18.97
N ALA A 263 5.82 -4.65 -19.66
CA ALA A 263 6.99 -4.04 -20.25
C ALA A 263 6.92 -2.52 -20.05
N ALA A 264 8.07 -1.84 -20.10
CA ALA A 264 8.15 -0.39 -20.18
C ALA A 264 9.45 0.03 -20.85
N PHE A 265 9.40 1.08 -21.65
CA PHE A 265 10.59 1.75 -22.17
C PHE A 265 11.22 2.67 -21.14
N ASP A 266 12.54 2.81 -21.22
CA ASP A 266 13.22 3.93 -20.58
C ASP A 266 12.91 5.26 -21.31
N PRO A 267 13.10 6.42 -20.65
CA PRO A 267 12.83 7.71 -21.30
C PRO A 267 13.64 7.96 -22.58
N SER A 268 14.81 7.31 -22.74
CA SER A 268 15.58 7.39 -23.98
C SER A 268 15.00 6.52 -25.10
N GLY A 269 14.09 5.60 -24.81
CA GLY A 269 13.42 4.71 -25.77
C GLY A 269 14.31 3.62 -26.34
N ILE A 270 15.48 3.35 -25.75
CA ILE A 270 16.45 2.37 -26.24
C ILE A 270 16.40 1.07 -25.42
N LYS A 271 16.14 1.19 -24.12
CA LYS A 271 16.09 0.06 -23.19
C LYS A 271 14.63 -0.31 -22.94
N LEU A 272 14.32 -1.58 -23.06
CA LEU A 272 13.02 -2.15 -22.72
C LEU A 272 13.19 -3.04 -21.50
N ALA A 273 12.59 -2.64 -20.38
CA ALA A 273 12.48 -3.50 -19.21
C ALA A 273 11.19 -4.30 -19.28
N THR A 274 11.26 -5.54 -18.83
CA THR A 274 10.15 -6.50 -18.83
C THR A 274 10.15 -7.26 -17.52
N PHE A 275 8.97 -7.60 -17.02
CA PHE A 275 8.80 -8.51 -15.89
C PHE A 275 7.94 -9.69 -16.32
N ALA A 276 8.37 -10.91 -16.01
CA ALA A 276 7.75 -12.15 -16.49
C ALA A 276 7.25 -13.06 -15.35
N GLU A 277 6.45 -14.07 -15.71
CA GLU A 277 5.86 -15.04 -14.78
C GLU A 277 6.87 -15.92 -14.03
N ASP A 278 8.13 -15.90 -14.46
CA ASP A 278 9.26 -16.54 -13.79
C ASP A 278 9.88 -15.65 -12.69
N ARG A 279 9.24 -14.52 -12.36
CA ARG A 279 9.72 -13.54 -11.36
C ARG A 279 11.08 -12.96 -11.72
N LYS A 280 11.41 -12.86 -13.01
CA LYS A 280 12.66 -12.22 -13.46
C LYS A 280 12.37 -10.95 -14.20
N VAL A 281 13.16 -9.91 -13.90
CA VAL A 281 13.16 -8.67 -14.66
C VAL A 281 14.28 -8.76 -15.70
N ARG A 282 13.96 -8.51 -16.96
CA ARG A 282 14.92 -8.52 -18.07
C ARG A 282 14.93 -7.18 -18.74
N VAL A 283 16.13 -6.63 -18.97
CA VAL A 283 16.29 -5.36 -19.68
C VAL A 283 17.03 -5.64 -20.99
N PHE A 284 16.36 -5.33 -22.10
CA PHE A 284 16.91 -5.49 -23.44
C PHE A 284 17.33 -4.14 -23.99
N ASN A 285 18.41 -4.10 -24.75
CA ASN A 285 18.66 -3.02 -25.69
C ASN A 285 17.91 -3.34 -26.97
N VAL A 286 16.88 -2.56 -27.32
CA VAL A 286 16.03 -2.91 -28.47
C VAL A 286 16.77 -2.70 -29.79
N LYS A 287 17.67 -1.70 -29.85
CA LYS A 287 18.48 -1.43 -31.05
C LYS A 287 19.37 -2.63 -31.40
N THR A 288 20.01 -3.25 -30.41
CA THR A 288 20.87 -4.43 -30.62
C THR A 288 20.16 -5.76 -30.46
N GLY A 289 18.95 -5.76 -29.88
CA GLY A 289 18.22 -6.97 -29.52
C GLY A 289 18.91 -7.80 -28.42
N LYS A 290 19.94 -7.26 -27.77
CA LYS A 290 20.74 -7.99 -26.77
C LYS A 290 20.23 -7.73 -25.35
N LEU A 291 20.36 -8.74 -24.51
CA LEU A 291 20.05 -8.66 -23.09
C LEU A 291 21.15 -7.88 -22.35
N ILE A 292 20.77 -6.82 -21.64
CA ILE A 292 21.69 -5.99 -20.84
C ILE A 292 21.89 -6.63 -19.46
N VAL A 293 20.78 -6.97 -18.80
CA VAL A 293 20.76 -7.53 -17.45
C VAL A 293 19.52 -8.39 -17.22
N THR A 294 19.69 -9.46 -16.46
CA THR A 294 18.61 -10.25 -15.87
C THR A 294 18.70 -10.13 -14.37
N ILE A 295 17.61 -9.72 -13.74
CA ILE A 295 17.48 -9.60 -12.29
C ILE A 295 16.56 -10.73 -11.84
N ASP A 296 17.08 -11.59 -10.98
CA ASP A 296 16.32 -12.69 -10.40
C ASP A 296 15.56 -12.19 -9.17
N GLU A 297 14.24 -12.25 -9.18
CA GLU A 297 13.37 -11.90 -8.05
C GLU A 297 12.52 -13.11 -7.62
N THR A 298 13.01 -14.33 -7.88
CA THR A 298 12.33 -15.57 -7.51
C THR A 298 12.25 -15.77 -6.00
N THR A 299 11.16 -16.40 -5.57
CA THR A 299 10.92 -16.80 -4.18
C THR A 299 12.07 -17.66 -3.63
N HIS A 300 12.71 -18.48 -4.47
CA HIS A 300 13.83 -19.34 -4.07
C HIS A 300 15.07 -18.53 -3.67
N ARG A 301 15.45 -17.52 -4.47
CA ARG A 301 16.57 -16.62 -4.16
C ARG A 301 16.36 -15.95 -2.81
N TYR A 302 15.16 -15.42 -2.59
CA TYR A 302 14.77 -14.76 -1.36
C TYR A 302 14.89 -15.67 -0.11
N GLN A 303 14.59 -16.97 -0.23
CA GLN A 303 14.77 -17.92 0.87
C GLN A 303 16.24 -18.19 1.21
N ILE A 304 17.12 -18.17 0.22
CA ILE A 304 18.57 -18.38 0.41
C ILE A 304 19.16 -17.13 1.07
N GLU A 305 18.98 -15.98 0.43
CA GLU A 305 19.51 -14.70 0.89
C GLU A 305 18.96 -14.29 2.27
N ALA A 306 17.72 -14.69 2.62
CA ALA A 306 17.17 -14.41 3.95
C ALA A 306 17.99 -15.05 5.08
N LYS A 307 18.61 -16.22 4.86
CA LYS A 307 19.46 -16.87 5.87
C LYS A 307 20.73 -16.07 6.14
N GLU A 308 21.30 -15.47 5.08
CA GLU A 308 22.52 -14.67 5.14
C GLU A 308 22.24 -13.26 5.68
N ASN A 309 21.13 -12.65 5.24
CA ASN A 309 20.77 -11.26 5.52
C ASN A 309 19.84 -11.09 6.73
N LYS A 310 19.75 -12.09 7.62
CA LYS A 310 18.87 -12.08 8.82
C LYS A 310 17.43 -11.65 8.47
N ASN A 311 16.81 -12.34 7.51
CA ASN A 311 15.49 -12.05 6.97
C ASN A 311 15.33 -10.59 6.49
N TYR A 312 16.40 -10.01 5.95
CA TYR A 312 16.45 -8.62 5.52
C TYR A 312 15.98 -7.65 6.61
N GLY A 313 16.38 -7.91 7.87
CA GLY A 313 16.03 -7.10 9.04
C GLY A 313 14.55 -7.15 9.47
N LEU A 314 13.72 -8.00 8.85
CA LEU A 314 12.33 -8.20 9.23
C LEU A 314 12.19 -9.21 10.37
N GLN A 315 11.15 -9.07 11.19
CA GLN A 315 10.81 -10.06 12.20
C GLN A 315 10.44 -11.40 11.54
N HIS A 316 10.77 -12.51 12.17
CA HIS A 316 10.54 -13.85 11.60
C HIS A 316 9.08 -14.10 11.22
N MET A 317 8.13 -13.64 12.04
CA MET A 317 6.70 -13.81 11.77
C MET A 317 6.26 -13.05 10.52
N GLU A 318 6.70 -11.81 10.37
CA GLU A 318 6.40 -10.98 9.21
C GLU A 318 7.02 -11.56 7.93
N TRP A 319 8.29 -11.97 7.99
CA TRP A 319 8.95 -12.65 6.89
C TRP A 319 8.19 -13.90 6.44
N SER A 320 7.69 -14.67 7.41
CA SER A 320 6.93 -15.89 7.14
C SER A 320 5.59 -15.59 6.45
N ARG A 321 4.91 -14.50 6.84
CA ARG A 321 3.69 -14.00 6.16
C ARG A 321 3.97 -13.57 4.72
N ARG A 322 5.03 -12.78 4.49
CA ARG A 322 5.41 -12.33 3.13
C ARG A 322 5.76 -13.51 2.22
N LEU A 323 6.48 -14.50 2.75
CA LEU A 323 6.81 -15.71 2.00
C LEU A 323 5.58 -16.57 1.68
N ALA A 324 4.62 -16.65 2.60
CA ALA A 324 3.35 -17.32 2.35
C ALA A 324 2.56 -16.64 1.23
N ALA A 325 2.48 -15.31 1.25
CA ALA A 325 1.83 -14.53 0.19
C ALA A 325 2.47 -14.78 -1.18
N GLU A 326 3.81 -14.82 -1.29
CA GLU A 326 4.49 -15.14 -2.55
C GLU A 326 4.17 -16.57 -3.04
N LYS A 327 4.14 -17.55 -2.13
CA LYS A 327 3.75 -18.93 -2.48
C LYS A 327 2.30 -19.02 -2.94
N GLU A 328 1.39 -18.23 -2.40
CA GLU A 328 0.01 -18.17 -2.87
C GLU A 328 -0.09 -17.54 -4.25
N MET A 329 0.63 -16.45 -4.50
CA MET A 329 0.70 -15.83 -5.82
C MET A 329 1.25 -16.78 -6.89
N ASP A 330 2.20 -17.65 -6.52
CA ASP A 330 2.79 -18.63 -7.44
C ASP A 330 1.81 -19.75 -7.84
N LYS A 331 0.72 -19.98 -7.07
CA LYS A 331 -0.34 -20.95 -7.43
C LYS A 331 -1.21 -20.45 -8.58
N ASP A 332 -1.47 -19.15 -8.63
CA ASP A 332 -2.29 -18.49 -9.67
C ASP A 332 -1.57 -17.26 -10.21
N LYS A 333 -0.48 -17.52 -10.95
CA LYS A 333 0.39 -16.48 -11.52
C LYS A 333 -0.37 -15.56 -12.46
N LYS A 334 -1.27 -16.11 -13.28
CA LYS A 334 -1.99 -15.39 -14.32
C LYS A 334 -2.84 -14.27 -13.73
N ASN A 335 -3.54 -14.53 -12.62
CA ASN A 335 -4.35 -13.51 -11.96
C ASN A 335 -3.54 -12.66 -10.97
N SER A 336 -2.63 -13.27 -10.21
CA SER A 336 -1.90 -12.57 -9.14
C SER A 336 -0.89 -11.55 -9.68
N LEU A 337 -0.30 -11.81 -10.85
CA LEU A 337 0.65 -10.91 -11.51
C LEU A 337 -0.01 -10.04 -12.58
N LYS A 338 -1.31 -10.21 -12.86
CA LYS A 338 -2.01 -9.54 -13.97
C LYS A 338 -1.76 -8.02 -14.01
N TYR A 339 -1.72 -7.39 -12.85
CA TYR A 339 -1.59 -5.94 -12.69
C TYR A 339 -0.15 -5.49 -12.38
N SER A 340 0.85 -6.37 -12.54
CA SER A 340 2.23 -6.01 -12.27
C SER A 340 2.72 -4.93 -13.22
N LYS A 341 3.33 -3.87 -12.68
CA LYS A 341 3.91 -2.78 -13.47
C LYS A 341 5.23 -2.32 -12.86
N LEU A 342 6.17 -2.04 -13.74
CA LEU A 342 7.48 -1.45 -13.44
C LEU A 342 7.59 -0.10 -14.13
N CYS A 343 8.48 0.77 -13.66
CA CYS A 343 8.74 2.05 -14.31
C CYS A 343 10.22 2.44 -14.23
N PHE A 344 10.66 3.31 -15.14
CA PHE A 344 11.97 3.94 -15.08
C PHE A 344 11.88 5.31 -14.40
N ASP A 345 13.00 5.77 -13.89
CA ASP A 345 13.20 7.19 -13.56
C ASP A 345 13.40 8.03 -14.83
N GLU A 346 13.36 9.37 -14.71
CA GLU A 346 13.54 10.26 -15.86
C GLU A 346 14.92 10.16 -16.53
N SER A 347 15.97 9.77 -15.81
CA SER A 347 17.31 9.61 -16.39
C SER A 347 17.48 8.29 -17.16
N GLY A 348 16.58 7.31 -16.95
CA GLY A 348 16.69 5.98 -17.53
C GLY A 348 17.84 5.13 -16.98
N ASN A 349 18.38 5.51 -15.82
CA ASN A 349 19.46 4.78 -15.12
C ASN A 349 18.93 3.88 -14.02
N PHE A 350 17.80 4.24 -13.42
CA PHE A 350 17.16 3.51 -12.34
C PHE A 350 15.88 2.83 -12.82
N LEU A 351 15.74 1.59 -12.41
CA LEU A 351 14.57 0.78 -12.65
C LEU A 351 13.83 0.55 -11.33
N LEU A 352 12.57 0.92 -11.28
CA LEU A 352 11.70 0.74 -10.12
C LEU A 352 10.76 -0.42 -10.39
N TYR A 353 10.77 -1.42 -9.51
CA TYR A 353 9.88 -2.57 -9.61
C TYR A 353 9.46 -3.10 -8.23
N PRO A 354 8.21 -3.57 -8.06
CA PRO A 354 7.73 -4.12 -6.81
C PRO A 354 8.24 -5.52 -6.51
N THR A 355 8.69 -5.77 -5.28
CA THR A 355 9.22 -7.05 -4.79
C THR A 355 8.56 -7.46 -3.47
N PRO A 356 8.85 -8.68 -2.95
CA PRO A 356 8.38 -9.08 -1.62
C PRO A 356 8.89 -8.17 -0.48
N ILE A 357 9.96 -7.40 -0.70
CA ILE A 357 10.58 -6.52 0.32
C ILE A 357 10.33 -5.05 -0.03
N GLY A 358 9.16 -4.75 -0.61
CA GLY A 358 8.83 -3.40 -1.07
C GLY A 358 9.29 -3.13 -2.50
N VAL A 359 9.37 -1.87 -2.90
CA VAL A 359 9.77 -1.44 -4.24
C VAL A 359 11.28 -1.22 -4.30
N LYS A 360 11.98 -1.95 -5.15
CA LYS A 360 13.43 -1.78 -5.33
C LYS A 360 13.71 -0.74 -6.40
N VAL A 361 14.71 0.10 -6.14
CA VAL A 361 15.31 1.04 -7.09
C VAL A 361 16.66 0.46 -7.51
N TYR A 362 16.68 -0.16 -8.69
CA TYR A 362 17.85 -0.85 -9.22
C TYR A 362 18.63 0.03 -10.18
N ASN A 363 19.92 0.19 -9.93
CA ASN A 363 20.80 0.98 -10.78
C ASN A 363 21.35 0.11 -11.91
N LEU A 364 20.98 0.43 -13.15
CA LEU A 364 21.38 -0.34 -14.34
C LEU A 364 22.86 -0.18 -14.68
N TYR A 365 23.51 0.88 -14.22
CA TYR A 365 24.92 1.13 -14.45
C TYR A 365 25.80 0.33 -13.48
N THR A 366 25.50 0.41 -12.18
CA THR A 366 26.26 -0.30 -11.13
C THR A 366 25.83 -1.76 -10.98
N LYS A 367 24.63 -2.11 -11.47
CA LYS A 367 23.98 -3.42 -11.30
C LYS A 367 23.67 -3.78 -9.85
N GLU A 368 23.59 -2.78 -8.98
CA GLU A 368 23.27 -2.91 -7.57
C GLU A 368 21.92 -2.23 -7.25
N VAL A 369 21.30 -2.60 -6.12
CA VAL A 369 20.08 -1.94 -5.64
C VAL A 369 20.50 -0.70 -4.84
N SER A 370 20.17 0.49 -5.35
CA SER A 370 20.53 1.75 -4.68
C SER A 370 19.58 2.06 -3.52
N ARG A 371 18.31 1.66 -3.60
CA ARG A 371 17.30 1.95 -2.56
C ARG A 371 16.17 0.91 -2.54
N THR A 372 15.56 0.72 -1.38
CA THR A 372 14.32 -0.05 -1.22
C THR A 372 13.28 0.80 -0.51
N ILE A 373 12.13 1.02 -1.14
CA ILE A 373 11.03 1.88 -0.68
C ILE A 373 9.90 0.98 -0.17
N GLY A 374 9.23 1.36 0.92
CA GLY A 374 8.12 0.55 1.45
C GLY A 374 8.58 -0.77 2.09
N ARG A 375 9.83 -0.81 2.62
CA ARG A 375 10.40 -2.01 3.24
C ARG A 375 9.63 -2.43 4.49
N ASP A 376 9.22 -1.47 5.31
CA ASP A 376 8.61 -1.72 6.62
C ASP A 376 7.09 -1.97 6.51
N GLU A 377 6.54 -1.87 5.29
CA GLU A 377 5.15 -2.19 5.02
C GLU A 377 4.97 -3.69 4.78
N SER A 378 4.03 -4.29 5.51
CA SER A 378 3.64 -5.70 5.31
C SER A 378 2.88 -5.95 4.00
N ILE A 379 2.56 -4.87 3.28
CA ILE A 379 1.73 -4.87 2.08
C ILE A 379 2.54 -5.30 0.86
N ARG A 380 1.98 -6.21 0.06
CA ARG A 380 2.57 -6.64 -1.21
C ARG A 380 2.18 -5.72 -2.36
N PHE A 381 3.04 -4.74 -2.68
CA PHE A 381 2.87 -3.88 -3.85
C PHE A 381 3.00 -4.67 -5.16
N VAL A 382 2.24 -4.31 -6.20
CA VAL A 382 2.19 -5.03 -7.48
C VAL A 382 2.51 -4.12 -8.65
N ALA A 383 2.06 -2.86 -8.62
CA ALA A 383 2.38 -1.86 -9.62
C ALA A 383 3.01 -0.62 -8.97
N VAL A 384 3.91 0.02 -9.71
CA VAL A 384 4.53 1.30 -9.35
C VAL A 384 4.40 2.30 -10.51
N SER A 385 4.17 3.57 -10.18
CA SER A 385 4.26 4.69 -11.10
C SER A 385 4.90 5.88 -10.41
N LEU A 386 5.93 6.46 -11.03
CA LEU A 386 6.61 7.66 -10.52
C LEU A 386 5.95 8.92 -11.12
N CYS A 387 5.63 9.90 -10.26
CA CYS A 387 5.08 11.18 -10.66
C CYS A 387 6.21 12.19 -10.86
N ASN A 388 6.65 12.32 -12.11
CA ASN A 388 7.77 13.17 -12.50
C ASN A 388 7.36 14.61 -12.86
N ALA A 389 6.12 14.99 -12.59
CA ALA A 389 5.65 16.32 -12.89
C ALA A 389 6.46 17.35 -12.09
N LEU A 390 7.23 18.15 -12.84
CA LEU A 390 7.97 19.27 -12.31
C LEU A 390 6.98 20.37 -11.94
N PRO A 391 7.21 21.12 -10.85
CA PRO A 391 6.40 22.30 -10.55
C PRO A 391 6.36 23.20 -11.79
N ASP A 392 5.21 23.84 -12.04
CA ASP A 392 5.05 24.78 -13.16
C ASP A 392 5.88 26.06 -12.92
N ILE A 393 7.21 25.92 -12.99
CA ILE A 393 8.18 26.99 -12.88
C ILE A 393 8.28 27.72 -14.23
N ARG A 394 7.59 27.28 -15.30
CA ARG A 394 7.59 27.97 -16.61
C ARG A 394 7.03 29.39 -16.53
N SER A 395 6.13 29.65 -15.59
CA SER A 395 5.65 31.01 -15.31
C SER A 395 6.65 31.90 -14.54
N LYS A 396 7.69 31.32 -13.92
CA LYS A 396 8.63 32.00 -13.00
C LYS A 396 10.09 31.97 -13.43
N LEU A 397 10.52 31.03 -14.28
CA LEU A 397 11.87 30.97 -14.86
C LEU A 397 11.87 31.70 -16.20
N GLN A 398 12.55 32.83 -16.23
CA GLN A 398 12.86 33.62 -17.42
C GLN A 398 13.85 32.86 -18.33
N GLY A 399 13.41 31.76 -18.95
CA GLY A 399 14.09 31.15 -20.11
C GLY A 399 15.42 30.42 -19.89
N ALA A 400 15.87 30.17 -18.66
CA ALA A 400 17.11 29.41 -18.42
C ALA A 400 16.83 27.94 -18.09
N ALA A 401 17.19 27.02 -18.99
CA ALA A 401 17.27 25.60 -18.68
C ALA A 401 18.47 25.37 -17.74
N ILE A 402 18.22 24.79 -16.56
CA ILE A 402 19.28 24.46 -15.59
C ILE A 402 19.99 23.21 -16.12
N THR A 403 21.30 23.29 -16.36
CA THR A 403 22.10 22.11 -16.73
C THR A 403 22.34 21.24 -15.49
N LEU A 404 22.47 19.92 -15.67
CA LEU A 404 22.74 18.97 -14.59
C LEU A 404 23.98 19.36 -13.75
N GLU A 405 24.97 19.96 -14.40
CA GLU A 405 26.20 20.46 -13.76
C GLU A 405 25.95 21.71 -12.90
N THR A 406 25.01 22.56 -13.31
CA THR A 406 24.60 23.76 -12.55
C THR A 406 23.75 23.39 -11.35
N ALA A 407 22.91 22.35 -11.47
CA ALA A 407 22.15 21.78 -10.34
C ALA A 407 23.05 21.06 -9.32
N ALA A 408 24.13 20.43 -9.80
CA ALA A 408 25.12 19.77 -8.95
C ALA A 408 26.09 20.73 -8.25
N ALA A 409 26.16 22.00 -8.67
CA ALA A 409 26.92 23.02 -7.97
C ALA A 409 26.11 23.51 -6.76
N ASP A 410 26.50 23.12 -5.54
CA ASP A 410 25.84 23.48 -4.27
C ASP A 410 25.74 25.01 -4.10
N ASN A 411 24.66 25.60 -4.63
CA ASN A 411 24.41 27.03 -4.59
C ASN A 411 23.22 27.31 -3.64
N PRO A 412 23.46 27.86 -2.44
CA PRO A 412 22.45 27.97 -1.38
C PRO A 412 21.18 28.77 -1.75
N THR A 413 21.24 29.58 -2.81
CA THR A 413 20.15 30.45 -3.28
C THR A 413 19.19 29.77 -4.27
N LEU A 414 19.60 28.68 -4.94
CA LEU A 414 18.74 27.90 -5.85
C LEU A 414 18.00 26.77 -5.11
N ASN A 415 18.63 26.16 -4.11
CA ASN A 415 18.28 24.91 -3.43
C ASN A 415 16.95 24.87 -2.63
N LYS A 416 15.99 25.79 -2.82
CA LYS A 416 14.66 25.69 -2.16
C LYS A 416 13.47 25.84 -3.09
N LYS A 417 13.67 26.36 -4.31
CA LYS A 417 12.56 26.63 -5.25
C LYS A 417 12.54 25.67 -6.45
N THR A 418 13.59 24.88 -6.63
CA THR A 418 13.77 23.93 -7.74
C THR A 418 13.88 22.48 -7.28
N ASP A 419 13.74 22.22 -5.97
CA ASP A 419 13.85 20.86 -5.46
C ASP A 419 12.70 20.01 -6.03
N PRO A 420 13.01 18.81 -6.57
CA PRO A 420 11.97 17.89 -7.01
C PRO A 420 11.12 17.49 -5.81
N ASP A 421 9.82 17.40 -6.02
CA ASP A 421 8.85 16.86 -5.06
C ASP A 421 8.58 15.40 -5.44
N PRO A 422 9.40 14.43 -4.98
CA PRO A 422 9.29 13.07 -5.45
C PRO A 422 8.01 12.43 -4.90
N LEU A 423 7.15 11.99 -5.80
CA LEU A 423 5.93 11.27 -5.46
C LEU A 423 5.88 9.97 -6.26
N MET A 424 5.78 8.86 -5.55
CA MET A 424 5.57 7.54 -6.14
C MET A 424 4.22 6.99 -5.68
N VAL A 425 3.48 6.44 -6.63
CA VAL A 425 2.16 5.86 -6.37
C VAL A 425 2.23 4.36 -6.63
N CYS A 426 1.76 3.59 -5.66
CA CYS A 426 1.76 2.13 -5.72
C CYS A 426 0.35 1.56 -5.55
N CYS A 427 0.06 0.46 -6.24
CA CYS A 427 -1.09 -0.40 -5.91
C CYS A 427 -0.60 -1.72 -5.30
N ALA A 428 -1.47 -2.37 -4.53
CA ALA A 428 -1.13 -3.61 -3.83
C ALA A 428 -2.08 -4.76 -4.17
N LEU A 429 -1.59 -5.97 -3.95
CA LEU A 429 -2.32 -7.20 -4.25
C LEU A 429 -3.60 -7.29 -3.42
N ARG A 430 -4.76 -7.37 -4.09
CA ARG A 430 -6.10 -7.52 -3.46
C ARG A 430 -6.42 -6.43 -2.44
N LYS A 431 -5.90 -5.22 -2.64
CA LYS A 431 -6.23 -4.04 -1.82
C LYS A 431 -7.03 -3.04 -2.65
N ASN A 432 -8.05 -2.46 -2.02
CA ASN A 432 -8.86 -1.37 -2.54
C ASN A 432 -8.25 0.01 -2.24
N ARG A 433 -6.93 0.07 -2.04
CA ARG A 433 -6.19 1.29 -1.73
C ARG A 433 -4.98 1.44 -2.63
N PHE A 434 -4.67 2.69 -2.96
CA PHE A 434 -3.37 3.05 -3.52
C PHE A 434 -2.59 3.84 -2.47
N TYR A 435 -1.27 3.74 -2.56
CA TYR A 435 -0.35 4.20 -1.54
C TYR A 435 0.59 5.23 -2.12
N LEU A 436 0.79 6.33 -1.40
CA LEU A 436 1.67 7.42 -1.77
C LEU A 436 2.96 7.34 -0.97
N PHE A 437 4.08 7.38 -1.68
CA PHE A 437 5.41 7.47 -1.11
C PHE A 437 6.03 8.81 -1.49
N THR A 438 6.47 9.55 -0.49
CA THR A 438 7.24 10.79 -0.61
C THR A 438 8.55 10.64 0.18
N ASN A 439 9.33 11.71 0.33
CA ASN A 439 10.50 11.69 1.22
C ASN A 439 10.13 11.81 2.71
N THR A 440 8.87 12.10 3.02
CA THR A 440 8.38 12.25 4.38
C THR A 440 8.02 10.88 4.92
N GLU A 441 8.68 10.45 6.00
CA GLU A 441 8.19 9.32 6.79
C GLU A 441 6.91 9.74 7.54
N PRO A 442 5.95 8.82 7.74
CA PRO A 442 4.74 9.12 8.49
C PRO A 442 5.10 9.38 9.96
N PHE A 443 5.44 10.62 10.29
CA PHE A 443 5.53 11.07 11.67
C PHE A 443 4.12 11.33 12.19
N ASN A 444 3.81 10.70 13.33
CA ASN A 444 2.70 10.95 14.23
C ASN A 444 2.20 12.39 14.12
N VAL A 445 1.05 12.57 13.47
CA VAL A 445 0.28 13.78 13.72
C VAL A 445 -0.16 13.64 15.17
N GLU A 446 0.50 14.40 16.04
CA GLU A 446 -0.04 14.74 17.35
C GLU A 446 -1.44 15.26 17.09
N ASP A 447 -2.45 14.53 17.58
CA ASP A 447 -3.76 15.12 17.80
C ASP A 447 -3.59 16.37 18.68
N ASP A 448 -4.59 17.26 18.77
CA ASP A 448 -4.54 18.51 19.58
C ASP A 448 -4.16 18.27 21.07
N GLU A 449 -4.04 17.00 21.50
CA GLU A 449 -3.65 16.53 22.82
C GLU A 449 -2.23 15.91 22.90
N GLY A 450 -1.45 15.86 21.82
CA GLY A 450 -0.05 15.44 21.83
C GLY A 450 0.18 13.92 21.79
N ASN A 451 -0.78 13.10 21.36
CA ASN A 451 -0.62 11.66 21.22
C ASN A 451 -0.28 11.23 19.77
N PRO A 452 0.57 10.20 19.61
CA PRO A 452 0.79 9.51 18.34
C PRO A 452 -0.49 8.97 17.68
N SER A 453 -1.11 9.71 16.77
CA SER A 453 -2.23 9.17 16.00
C SER A 453 -1.74 8.53 14.68
N VAL A 454 -1.86 7.19 14.58
CA VAL A 454 -1.70 6.43 13.32
C VAL A 454 -2.89 6.68 12.36
N SER A 455 -3.96 7.30 12.88
CA SER A 455 -5.28 7.45 12.26
C SER A 455 -5.34 8.41 11.05
N GLY A 456 -4.30 9.22 10.82
CA GLY A 456 -4.27 10.21 9.73
C GLY A 456 -3.75 9.71 8.37
N ARG A 457 -3.08 8.55 8.32
CA ARG A 457 -2.42 8.05 7.08
C ARG A 457 -3.39 7.47 6.07
N ASP A 458 -4.44 6.82 6.56
CA ASP A 458 -5.40 6.08 5.74
C ASP A 458 -6.66 6.92 5.54
N VAL A 459 -6.73 7.61 4.40
CA VAL A 459 -7.85 8.51 4.10
C VAL A 459 -9.09 7.71 3.74
N PHE A 460 -10.14 7.86 4.54
CA PHE A 460 -11.46 7.27 4.31
C PHE A 460 -12.33 8.17 3.42
N ASN A 461 -11.93 8.30 2.17
CA ASN A 461 -12.69 9.07 1.16
C ASN A 461 -13.91 8.31 0.60
N GLU A 462 -14.09 7.04 0.95
CA GLU A 462 -15.26 6.23 0.63
C GLU A 462 -15.80 5.55 1.89
N ARG A 463 -17.10 5.21 1.90
CA ARG A 463 -17.68 4.40 2.98
C ARG A 463 -17.10 2.98 2.90
N PRO A 464 -16.35 2.51 3.91
CA PRO A 464 -15.75 1.17 3.87
C PRO A 464 -16.82 0.08 3.77
N LYS A 465 -16.52 -1.00 3.02
CA LYS A 465 -17.37 -2.21 3.07
C LYS A 465 -17.24 -2.84 4.46
N LYS A 466 -18.24 -3.62 4.90
CA LYS A 466 -18.18 -4.34 6.19
C LYS A 466 -16.93 -5.23 6.31
N GLU A 467 -16.47 -5.80 5.21
CA GLU A 467 -15.26 -6.63 5.12
C GLU A 467 -13.97 -5.81 5.31
N ASP A 468 -13.93 -4.56 4.84
CA ASP A 468 -12.79 -3.65 5.04
C ASP A 468 -12.70 -3.18 6.49
N LEU A 469 -13.84 -3.00 7.17
CA LEU A 469 -13.85 -2.76 8.61
C LEU A 469 -13.27 -3.96 9.39
N LEU A 470 -13.60 -5.19 9.00
CA LEU A 470 -12.98 -6.38 9.61
C LEU A 470 -11.47 -6.43 9.34
N THR A 471 -11.04 -6.16 8.10
CA THR A 471 -9.62 -6.21 7.74
C THR A 471 -8.81 -5.10 8.41
N ALA A 472 -9.38 -3.90 8.59
CA ALA A 472 -8.73 -2.83 9.35
C ALA A 472 -8.50 -3.23 10.82
N LEU A 473 -9.46 -3.93 11.42
CA LEU A 473 -9.31 -4.51 12.77
C LEU A 473 -8.25 -5.62 12.82
N ASP A 474 -8.08 -6.39 11.73
CA ASP A 474 -7.05 -7.43 11.63
C ASP A 474 -5.62 -6.89 11.34
N THR A 475 -5.51 -5.66 10.79
CA THR A 475 -4.21 -5.06 10.43
C THR A 475 -3.49 -4.45 11.63
N GLU A 476 -4.20 -4.21 12.74
CA GLU A 476 -3.62 -3.87 14.06
C GLU A 476 -3.04 -5.11 14.78
N GLY A 477 -2.42 -6.02 14.01
CA GLY A 477 -1.77 -7.23 14.51
C GLY A 477 -0.37 -6.99 15.10
N GLY A 478 -0.17 -5.88 15.81
CA GLY A 478 0.82 -5.80 16.89
C GLY A 478 0.32 -6.64 18.08
N GLU A 479 1.17 -6.96 19.05
CA GLU A 479 0.74 -7.66 20.27
C GLU A 479 -0.59 -7.09 20.78
N LYS A 480 -1.62 -7.95 20.93
CA LYS A 480 -2.95 -7.55 21.43
C LYS A 480 -2.80 -7.00 22.85
N VAL A 481 -2.45 -5.72 22.97
CA VAL A 481 -2.55 -4.99 24.22
C VAL A 481 -4.03 -4.73 24.41
N LEU A 482 -4.71 -5.70 25.04
CA LEU A 482 -6.07 -5.51 25.50
C LEU A 482 -6.07 -4.35 26.50
N ASN A 483 -7.01 -3.42 26.33
CA ASN A 483 -7.22 -2.30 27.25
C ASN A 483 -7.39 -2.84 28.68
N LYS A 484 -6.66 -2.23 29.63
CA LYS A 484 -6.63 -2.69 31.02
C LYS A 484 -7.69 -2.02 31.87
N GLU A 485 -8.24 -0.90 31.40
CA GLU A 485 -9.24 -0.12 32.10
C GLU A 485 -10.31 0.40 31.12
N ALA A 486 -11.55 0.49 31.59
CA ALA A 486 -12.64 1.11 30.86
C ALA A 486 -13.47 2.00 31.80
N VAL A 487 -13.98 3.12 31.28
CA VAL A 487 -14.87 4.04 31.99
C VAL A 487 -16.23 4.00 31.32
N ILE A 488 -17.23 3.50 32.05
CA ILE A 488 -18.62 3.46 31.61
C ILE A 488 -19.27 4.77 32.06
N HIS A 489 -19.56 5.64 31.11
CA HIS A 489 -20.30 6.88 31.35
C HIS A 489 -21.78 6.54 31.38
N THR A 490 -22.44 6.68 32.54
CA THR A 490 -23.87 6.42 32.68
C THR A 490 -24.64 7.71 32.96
N SER A 491 -25.96 7.70 32.79
CA SER A 491 -26.81 8.83 33.18
C SER A 491 -26.76 9.16 34.68
N PHE A 492 -26.22 8.27 35.53
CA PHE A 492 -26.07 8.45 36.97
C PHE A 492 -24.64 8.82 37.40
N GLY A 493 -23.69 8.87 36.46
CA GLY A 493 -22.27 9.13 36.68
C GLY A 493 -21.37 8.04 36.11
N ASP A 494 -20.07 8.20 36.33
CA ASP A 494 -19.06 7.34 35.72
C ASP A 494 -18.72 6.13 36.60
N ILE A 495 -18.51 4.98 35.96
CA ILE A 495 -18.06 3.74 36.59
C ILE A 495 -16.77 3.29 35.92
N THR A 496 -15.66 3.32 36.64
CA THR A 496 -14.37 2.84 36.14
C THR A 496 -14.19 1.38 36.49
N ILE A 497 -13.87 0.56 35.50
CA ILE A 497 -13.63 -0.87 35.65
C ILE A 497 -12.20 -1.21 35.21
N ARG A 498 -11.53 -2.06 35.99
CA ARG A 498 -10.30 -2.75 35.58
C ARG A 498 -10.69 -4.05 34.90
N LEU A 499 -10.04 -4.35 33.79
CA LEU A 499 -10.30 -5.52 32.95
C LEU A 499 -9.20 -6.58 33.15
N PHE A 500 -9.60 -7.85 33.15
CA PHE A 500 -8.70 -9.00 33.34
C PHE A 500 -8.38 -9.66 31.99
N GLY A 501 -7.71 -8.90 31.10
CA GLY A 501 -7.42 -9.33 29.73
C GLY A 501 -6.45 -10.51 29.64
N ASP A 502 -5.59 -10.71 30.65
CA ASP A 502 -4.63 -11.81 30.68
C ASP A 502 -5.33 -13.15 31.02
N GLU A 503 -6.33 -13.10 31.90
CA GLU A 503 -7.10 -14.27 32.34
C GLU A 503 -8.33 -14.59 31.48
N CYS A 504 -8.99 -13.56 30.93
CA CYS A 504 -10.21 -13.68 30.12
C CYS A 504 -10.07 -12.93 28.78
N PRO A 505 -9.13 -13.33 27.91
CA PRO A 505 -8.79 -12.59 26.70
C PRO A 505 -9.97 -12.45 25.72
N LYS A 506 -10.77 -13.50 25.51
CA LYS A 506 -11.91 -13.42 24.58
C LYS A 506 -13.01 -12.52 25.12
N THR A 507 -13.31 -12.62 26.40
CA THR A 507 -14.36 -11.82 27.04
C THR A 507 -14.01 -10.33 27.03
N VAL A 508 -12.76 -10.01 27.35
CA VAL A 508 -12.26 -8.62 27.33
C VAL A 508 -12.19 -8.09 25.90
N GLU A 509 -11.77 -8.90 24.93
CA GLU A 509 -11.81 -8.53 23.50
C GLU A 509 -13.24 -8.22 23.02
N ASN A 510 -14.21 -9.07 23.39
CA ASN A 510 -15.63 -8.86 23.08
C ASN A 510 -16.15 -7.54 23.68
N PHE A 511 -15.90 -7.32 24.98
CA PHE A 511 -16.33 -6.11 25.68
C PHE A 511 -15.68 -4.84 25.10
N CYS A 512 -14.37 -4.83 24.92
CA CYS A 512 -13.63 -3.69 24.38
C CYS A 512 -14.06 -3.39 22.95
N THR A 513 -14.22 -4.40 22.11
CA THR A 513 -14.61 -4.20 20.71
C THR A 513 -16.03 -3.67 20.59
N HIS A 514 -17.00 -4.19 21.36
CA HIS A 514 -18.33 -3.61 21.44
C HIS A 514 -18.30 -2.15 21.93
N SER A 515 -17.46 -1.84 22.91
CA SER A 515 -17.28 -0.49 23.43
C SER A 515 -16.73 0.47 22.37
N ARG A 516 -15.68 0.09 21.63
CA ARG A 516 -15.12 0.90 20.52
C ARG A 516 -16.13 1.14 19.40
N ARG A 517 -16.97 0.15 19.10
CA ARG A 517 -18.04 0.25 18.09
C ARG A 517 -19.23 1.11 18.57
N GLY A 518 -19.21 1.60 19.81
CA GLY A 518 -20.34 2.32 20.41
C GLY A 518 -21.58 1.45 20.59
N TYR A 519 -21.44 0.12 20.61
CA TYR A 519 -22.57 -0.82 20.69
C TYR A 519 -23.36 -0.65 22.00
N TYR A 520 -22.67 -0.31 23.09
CA TYR A 520 -23.30 -0.09 24.39
C TYR A 520 -23.94 1.29 24.55
N ASN A 521 -23.77 2.20 23.58
CA ASN A 521 -24.26 3.57 23.70
C ASN A 521 -25.79 3.60 23.62
N GLY A 522 -26.42 4.23 24.60
CA GLY A 522 -27.88 4.29 24.75
C GLY A 522 -28.50 3.05 25.40
N LEU A 523 -27.72 2.00 25.71
CA LEU A 523 -28.29 0.78 26.28
C LEU A 523 -28.71 0.99 27.73
N THR A 524 -29.88 0.43 28.08
CA THR A 524 -30.46 0.57 29.41
C THR A 524 -30.01 -0.52 30.36
N PHE A 525 -29.87 -0.18 31.63
CA PHE A 525 -29.87 -1.16 32.72
C PHE A 525 -31.27 -1.76 32.85
N HIS A 526 -31.51 -2.84 32.12
CA HIS A 526 -32.83 -3.43 31.96
C HIS A 526 -33.26 -4.29 33.15
N ARG A 527 -32.32 -4.71 33.99
CA ARG A 527 -32.58 -5.50 35.19
C ARG A 527 -31.68 -5.07 36.35
N VAL A 528 -32.31 -4.76 37.49
CA VAL A 528 -31.67 -4.37 38.75
C VAL A 528 -32.30 -5.18 39.86
N ILE A 529 -31.48 -5.96 40.57
CA ILE A 529 -31.91 -6.74 41.73
C ILE A 529 -31.28 -6.11 42.97
N LYS A 530 -32.14 -5.56 43.85
CA LYS A 530 -31.70 -4.90 45.08
C LYS A 530 -30.81 -5.82 45.90
N SER A 531 -29.70 -5.29 46.39
CA SER A 531 -28.69 -6.00 47.19
C SER A 531 -28.04 -7.18 46.49
N PHE A 532 -28.11 -7.26 45.15
CA PHE A 532 -27.46 -8.32 44.39
C PHE A 532 -26.65 -7.80 43.20
N MET A 533 -27.29 -7.33 42.13
CA MET A 533 -26.59 -6.89 40.92
C MET A 533 -27.39 -5.91 40.05
N ILE A 534 -26.67 -5.24 39.15
CA ILE A 534 -27.21 -4.41 38.07
C ILE A 534 -26.76 -5.01 36.73
N GLN A 535 -27.69 -5.20 35.78
CA GLN A 535 -27.43 -5.88 34.51
C GLN A 535 -27.79 -4.98 33.32
N THR A 536 -26.95 -5.05 32.28
CA THR A 536 -27.04 -4.25 31.05
C THR A 536 -26.48 -5.03 29.84
N GLY A 537 -26.34 -4.37 28.70
CA GLY A 537 -25.71 -4.93 27.50
C GLY A 537 -26.65 -5.66 26.53
N ASP A 538 -27.97 -5.47 26.69
CA ASP A 538 -28.99 -5.97 25.75
C ASP A 538 -29.56 -4.80 24.90
N PRO A 539 -29.36 -4.79 23.57
CA PRO A 539 -29.93 -3.80 22.65
C PRO A 539 -31.45 -3.70 22.69
N THR A 540 -32.14 -4.80 22.99
CA THR A 540 -33.61 -4.84 23.06
C THR A 540 -34.16 -4.34 24.40
N GLY A 541 -33.30 -4.28 25.43
CA GLY A 541 -33.67 -3.90 26.80
C GLY A 541 -34.66 -4.86 27.48
N LYS A 542 -34.75 -6.11 27.02
CA LYS A 542 -35.69 -7.13 27.53
C LYS A 542 -35.01 -8.27 28.30
N GLY A 543 -33.68 -8.34 28.29
CA GLY A 543 -32.86 -9.41 28.83
C GLY A 543 -32.71 -10.63 27.91
N THR A 544 -33.25 -10.58 26.69
CA THR A 544 -33.29 -11.73 25.76
C THR A 544 -32.47 -11.52 24.50
N GLY A 545 -31.88 -10.33 24.31
CA GLY A 545 -31.09 -10.00 23.12
C GLY A 545 -29.63 -9.74 23.44
N GLY A 546 -28.86 -9.48 22.38
CA GLY A 546 -27.43 -9.20 22.47
C GLY A 546 -26.60 -10.36 21.95
N GLU A 547 -25.68 -10.05 21.04
CA GLU A 547 -24.82 -11.02 20.36
C GLU A 547 -23.36 -10.63 20.60
N SER A 548 -22.45 -11.60 20.55
CA SER A 548 -21.02 -11.33 20.62
C SER A 548 -20.51 -10.63 19.36
N ILE A 549 -19.26 -10.15 19.39
CA ILE A 549 -18.61 -9.56 18.21
C ILE A 549 -18.41 -10.55 17.05
N TRP A 550 -18.53 -11.85 17.31
CA TRP A 550 -18.41 -12.93 16.34
C TRP A 550 -19.76 -13.35 15.74
N GLY A 551 -20.88 -12.81 16.23
CA GLY A 551 -22.23 -13.14 15.74
C GLY A 551 -22.77 -14.49 16.21
N GLU A 552 -22.06 -15.17 17.11
CA GLU A 552 -22.46 -16.41 17.77
C GLU A 552 -22.11 -16.37 19.26
N ASP A 553 -22.68 -17.26 20.06
CA ASP A 553 -22.34 -17.38 21.48
C ASP A 553 -20.89 -17.87 21.65
N PHE A 554 -20.19 -17.39 22.68
CA PHE A 554 -18.81 -17.82 22.97
C PHE A 554 -18.64 -18.47 24.35
N GLU A 555 -17.53 -19.20 24.49
CA GLU A 555 -17.19 -20.02 25.65
C GLU A 555 -16.94 -19.22 26.95
N ASP A 556 -17.18 -19.85 28.10
CA ASP A 556 -16.88 -19.26 29.41
C ASP A 556 -15.38 -19.38 29.73
N GLU A 557 -14.77 -18.28 30.15
CA GLU A 557 -13.37 -18.24 30.62
C GLU A 557 -13.31 -18.20 32.15
N PHE A 558 -13.14 -19.36 32.81
CA PHE A 558 -13.00 -19.43 34.27
C PHE A 558 -11.53 -19.50 34.68
N HIS A 559 -11.15 -18.63 35.63
CA HIS A 559 -9.78 -18.60 36.14
C HIS A 559 -9.76 -18.72 37.68
N PRO A 560 -8.95 -19.61 38.30
CA PRO A 560 -8.98 -19.85 39.76
C PRO A 560 -8.72 -18.63 40.65
N ARG A 561 -8.00 -17.63 40.12
CA ARG A 561 -7.71 -16.34 40.77
C ARG A 561 -8.88 -15.34 40.74
N LEU A 562 -9.88 -15.57 39.88
CA LEU A 562 -11.02 -14.68 39.70
C LEU A 562 -12.24 -15.29 40.38
N ARG A 563 -12.67 -14.67 41.48
CA ARG A 563 -13.82 -15.09 42.29
C ARG A 563 -14.74 -13.92 42.61
N HIS A 564 -16.02 -14.21 42.83
CA HIS A 564 -17.04 -13.27 43.24
C HIS A 564 -17.05 -13.04 44.77
N ASP A 565 -15.85 -13.02 45.38
CA ASP A 565 -15.63 -12.96 46.84
C ASP A 565 -15.93 -11.58 47.45
N LYS A 566 -16.05 -10.55 46.60
CA LYS A 566 -16.23 -9.15 46.96
C LYS A 566 -17.34 -8.51 46.13
N PRO A 567 -17.97 -7.43 46.62
CA PRO A 567 -18.86 -6.63 45.79
C PRO A 567 -18.10 -5.96 44.63
N PHE A 568 -18.85 -5.48 43.65
CA PHE A 568 -18.35 -4.72 42.49
C PHE A 568 -17.51 -5.53 41.50
N LYS A 569 -17.85 -6.80 41.32
CA LYS A 569 -17.29 -7.68 40.29
C LYS A 569 -18.12 -7.61 39.02
N VAL A 570 -17.46 -7.61 37.87
CA VAL A 570 -18.06 -7.43 36.53
C VAL A 570 -17.98 -8.73 35.76
N SER A 571 -19.14 -9.29 35.43
CA SER A 571 -19.23 -10.65 34.86
C SER A 571 -20.23 -10.73 33.71
N MET A 572 -19.99 -11.66 32.80
CA MET A 572 -20.90 -11.91 31.67
C MET A 572 -22.22 -12.52 32.13
N ALA A 573 -23.32 -12.03 31.57
CA ALA A 573 -24.63 -12.64 31.75
C ALA A 573 -24.85 -13.70 30.65
N ASN A 574 -24.97 -14.96 31.06
CA ASN A 574 -25.20 -16.09 30.16
C ASN A 574 -26.56 -16.75 30.45
N ALA A 575 -27.03 -17.60 29.53
CA ALA A 575 -28.38 -18.19 29.59
C ALA A 575 -28.48 -19.42 30.51
N GLY A 576 -27.47 -19.69 31.34
CA GLY A 576 -27.47 -20.74 32.36
C GLY A 576 -27.08 -22.15 31.85
N GLY A 577 -26.81 -22.32 30.56
CA GLY A 577 -26.35 -23.58 29.96
C GLY A 577 -24.82 -23.75 29.87
N GLY A 578 -24.05 -22.76 30.32
CA GLY A 578 -22.63 -22.63 30.02
C GLY A 578 -22.37 -22.22 28.56
N ASN A 579 -21.26 -21.54 28.29
CA ASN A 579 -20.80 -21.15 26.94
C ASN A 579 -21.85 -20.42 26.08
N THR A 580 -22.67 -19.57 26.71
CA THR A 580 -23.74 -18.78 26.05
C THR A 580 -23.48 -17.29 26.24
N ASN A 581 -22.22 -16.87 26.16
CA ASN A 581 -21.84 -15.47 26.33
C ASN A 581 -22.12 -14.69 25.04
N GLY A 582 -22.84 -13.57 25.18
CA GLY A 582 -23.14 -12.63 24.09
C GLY A 582 -22.56 -11.24 24.40
N SER A 583 -23.42 -10.23 24.49
CA SER A 583 -23.04 -8.86 24.88
C SER A 583 -23.48 -8.42 26.27
N GLN A 584 -24.30 -9.22 26.96
CA GLN A 584 -24.86 -8.84 28.25
C GLN A 584 -23.85 -9.05 29.39
N PHE A 585 -23.79 -8.11 30.33
CA PHE A 585 -22.96 -8.22 31.53
C PHE A 585 -23.66 -7.60 32.74
N PHE A 586 -23.19 -7.94 33.94
CA PHE A 586 -23.69 -7.41 35.20
C PHE A 586 -22.57 -7.02 36.14
N ILE A 587 -22.90 -6.12 37.08
CA ILE A 587 -22.02 -5.67 38.16
C ILE A 587 -22.67 -6.06 39.49
N THR A 588 -21.94 -6.80 40.34
CA THR A 588 -22.42 -7.19 41.67
C THR A 588 -22.34 -6.05 42.67
N VAL A 589 -23.24 -6.03 43.67
CA VAL A 589 -23.17 -5.11 44.83
C VAL A 589 -22.96 -5.84 46.15
N CYS A 590 -22.93 -7.18 46.12
CA CYS A 590 -22.59 -8.04 47.24
C CYS A 590 -21.64 -9.16 46.76
N PRO A 591 -20.93 -9.85 47.68
CA PRO A 591 -20.28 -11.13 47.38
C PRO A 591 -21.30 -12.14 46.83
N ALA A 592 -20.91 -12.92 45.83
CA ALA A 592 -21.79 -13.79 45.07
C ALA A 592 -21.08 -15.08 44.63
N ASP A 593 -20.43 -15.77 45.58
CA ASP A 593 -19.61 -16.98 45.34
C ASP A 593 -20.34 -18.10 44.57
N TRP A 594 -21.68 -18.15 44.60
CA TRP A 594 -22.47 -19.13 43.85
C TRP A 594 -22.46 -18.93 42.33
N LEU A 595 -21.89 -17.82 41.85
CA LEU A 595 -21.66 -17.50 40.43
C LEU A 595 -20.27 -17.97 39.95
N ASP A 596 -19.36 -18.32 40.86
CA ASP A 596 -18.05 -18.86 40.50
C ASP A 596 -18.21 -20.16 39.70
N GLY A 597 -17.50 -20.26 38.57
CA GLY A 597 -17.60 -21.38 37.65
C GLY A 597 -18.93 -21.45 36.86
N LYS A 598 -19.75 -20.40 36.93
CA LYS A 598 -20.99 -20.26 36.14
C LYS A 598 -20.99 -19.03 35.24
N ASN A 599 -20.41 -17.92 35.69
CA ASN A 599 -20.32 -16.67 34.92
C ASN A 599 -18.86 -16.22 34.83
N THR A 600 -18.42 -15.86 33.63
CA THR A 600 -17.06 -15.34 33.40
C THR A 600 -16.89 -13.98 34.05
N LEU A 601 -16.03 -13.92 35.06
CA LEU A 601 -15.61 -12.70 35.75
C LEU A 601 -14.46 -12.06 34.98
N PHE A 602 -14.71 -10.95 34.29
CA PHE A 602 -13.72 -10.32 33.40
C PHE A 602 -13.28 -8.93 33.85
N GLY A 603 -13.81 -8.42 34.97
CA GLY A 603 -13.34 -7.16 35.54
C GLY A 603 -13.83 -6.86 36.96
N GLU A 604 -13.36 -5.74 37.50
CA GLU A 604 -13.78 -5.20 38.79
C GLU A 604 -13.90 -3.69 38.75
N VAL A 605 -14.85 -3.11 39.48
CA VAL A 605 -14.98 -1.65 39.59
C VAL A 605 -13.85 -1.11 40.47
N THR A 606 -13.11 -0.14 39.97
CA THR A 606 -12.03 0.55 40.69
C THR A 606 -12.40 1.96 41.14
N ALA A 607 -13.35 2.61 40.45
CA ALA A 607 -13.93 3.88 40.86
C ALA A 607 -15.41 3.96 40.44
N GLY A 608 -16.22 4.76 41.14
CA GLY A 608 -17.65 4.88 40.87
C GLY A 608 -18.54 3.87 41.60
N MET A 609 -18.05 3.20 42.65
CA MET A 609 -18.85 2.28 43.47
C MET A 609 -20.14 2.92 44.02
N SER A 610 -20.09 4.21 44.39
CA SER A 610 -21.25 4.97 44.83
C SER A 610 -22.30 5.16 43.74
N VAL A 611 -21.90 5.19 42.46
CA VAL A 611 -22.81 5.21 41.31
C VAL A 611 -23.52 3.86 41.20
N VAL A 612 -22.76 2.76 41.22
CA VAL A 612 -23.31 1.39 41.17
C VAL A 612 -24.33 1.16 42.30
N GLN A 613 -24.01 1.58 43.53
CA GLN A 613 -24.92 1.47 44.67
C GLN A 613 -26.18 2.32 44.50
N ARG A 614 -26.06 3.56 44.02
CA ARG A 614 -27.23 4.41 43.74
C ARG A 614 -28.15 3.78 42.69
N VAL A 615 -27.59 3.26 41.59
CA VAL A 615 -28.34 2.54 40.56
C VAL A 615 -29.08 1.33 41.15
N ASN A 616 -28.43 0.57 42.05
CA ASN A 616 -29.05 -0.59 42.69
C ASN A 616 -30.22 -0.24 43.62
N GLN A 617 -30.24 0.97 44.19
CA GLN A 617 -31.28 1.43 45.11
C GLN A 617 -32.51 2.04 44.40
N VAL A 618 -32.45 2.28 43.09
CA VAL A 618 -33.56 2.86 42.32
C VAL A 618 -34.82 1.99 42.44
N PRO A 619 -36.03 2.59 42.55
CA PRO A 619 -37.28 1.83 42.54
C PRO A 619 -37.43 1.00 41.26
N THR A 620 -37.65 -0.31 41.40
CA THR A 620 -37.86 -1.25 40.29
C THR A 620 -39.28 -1.79 40.26
N PHE A 621 -39.70 -2.34 39.12
CA PHE A 621 -40.93 -3.12 39.03
C PHE A 621 -40.72 -4.53 39.62
N GLU A 622 -41.54 -4.92 40.60
CA GLU A 622 -41.33 -6.14 41.41
C GLU A 622 -41.20 -7.43 40.59
N ARG A 623 -41.93 -7.56 39.48
CA ARG A 623 -41.92 -8.79 38.65
C ARG A 623 -40.77 -8.86 37.64
N SER A 624 -40.29 -7.72 37.14
CA SER A 624 -39.28 -7.69 36.07
C SER A 624 -37.90 -7.26 36.54
N GLY A 625 -37.79 -6.66 37.73
CA GLY A 625 -36.54 -6.03 38.19
C GLY A 625 -36.14 -4.81 37.37
N ARG A 626 -36.97 -4.34 36.44
CA ARG A 626 -36.66 -3.18 35.59
C ARG A 626 -36.76 -1.89 36.40
N PRO A 627 -35.78 -0.98 36.33
CA PRO A 627 -35.88 0.35 36.94
C PRO A 627 -37.09 1.14 36.45
N ARG A 628 -37.77 1.88 37.34
CA ARG A 628 -38.85 2.81 36.98
C ARG A 628 -38.33 4.04 36.26
N GLU A 629 -37.16 4.51 36.68
CA GLU A 629 -36.41 5.55 36.00
C GLU A 629 -35.45 4.90 35.00
N THR A 630 -35.34 5.48 33.79
CA THR A 630 -34.50 4.89 32.75
C THR A 630 -33.04 5.26 32.99
N ILE A 631 -32.21 4.24 33.22
CA ILE A 631 -30.77 4.39 33.44
C ILE A 631 -30.06 3.84 32.21
N GLN A 632 -29.20 4.63 31.59
CA GLN A 632 -28.56 4.30 30.31
C GLN A 632 -27.05 4.49 30.38
N ILE A 633 -26.34 3.72 29.56
CA ILE A 633 -24.95 3.95 29.21
C ILE A 633 -24.93 5.02 28.13
N MET A 634 -24.22 6.13 28.38
CA MET A 634 -24.01 7.20 27.40
C MET A 634 -22.90 6.80 26.42
N SER A 635 -21.76 6.37 26.95
CA SER A 635 -20.61 5.89 26.20
C SER A 635 -19.69 5.05 27.09
N ILE A 636 -18.76 4.31 26.48
CA ILE A 636 -17.69 3.62 27.19
C ILE A 636 -16.35 4.05 26.60
N SER A 637 -15.49 4.62 27.45
CA SER A 637 -14.14 5.06 27.09
C SER A 637 -13.14 3.99 27.52
N LEU A 638 -12.28 3.53 26.61
CA LEU A 638 -11.26 2.52 26.92
C LEU A 638 -9.90 3.18 27.16
N LYS A 639 -9.12 2.64 28.10
CA LYS A 639 -7.78 3.13 28.47
C LYS A 639 -6.72 2.05 28.37
#